data_AF-A0A7S2EQZ9-F1
#
_entry.id   AF-A0A7S2EQZ9-F1
#
_cell.length_a   1.000
_cell.length_b   1.000
_cell.length_c   1.000
_cell.angle_alpha   90.00
_cell.angle_beta   90.00
_cell.angle_gamma   90.00
#
_symmetry.space_group_name_H-M   'P 1'
#
loop_
_entity.id
_entity.type
_entity.pdbx_description
1 polymer ?
#
loop_
_entity_poly.entity_id
_entity_poly.type
_entity_poly.pdbx_seq_one_letter_code
_entity_poly.pdbx_strand_id
1 'polypeptide(L)'
;ISHRSSVSDAGLERGSSKDVAEQIWAVSHLFLPPPPSATTTQEGGEEEEGENKSSENPTSPSMGVEYGIIETILSLIVQSPPRDVALSSSPLTHVYLSRVLIDLTKLQPTLIPQSLAAAVSGLFQDFVPSLVPSARENLSSWLAFHLTNTDYQWPKSYWEHWTPYVVKGMAIVDDAEAAGQQKKKRRKRNSRGEFVTRAIRAMATYVAGPDEIVTKCLPAGSPLSDCILEAGGDGSGAGAIVDSSLSLATDSADVGDIVKDGLVSVERDLRGRIWGTNDDPDTIREYMVGDEISESLGGNMDDDDDEGSGSGGGAADKIWWRTGLVIRALLNPAAKERARFRRAVANARDRASGGMDVDENREGSAMDEGGNGGGTGDNDNVGESGVALESADVLTDICDVVGRYRPVVLATLARDVQVHEENMDLRGEVKKDEGDMLLMGEVYILRQVEGMASYSAIMLESIVNRMIRNRIVGGMAVLRWGLGERGGGGVNDGDDGSAVLPRWHALSSAAVQIGIEIALSDSGSGGDPTGSGFGAGDDIGMIIDGGGDDADGTDGASSALSRRMKKIMTYVGPIVQHTAQRVCHLLVKAHERHSDDIKYKKKLSPLQVDLVEGMKQFISSVQHHVIAAMGKEDLS
;
A
#
# COMPACT_ATOMS: atom_id res chain seq x y z
N ILE A 1 -14.61 11.89 28.68
CA ILE A 1 -14.32 10.66 29.48
C ILE A 1 -13.30 9.88 28.67
N SER A 2 -12.09 9.74 29.22
CA SER A 2 -10.90 9.29 28.48
C SER A 2 -10.96 7.79 28.20
N HIS A 3 -11.06 7.39 26.92
CA HIS A 3 -10.79 6.00 26.51
C HIS A 3 -9.29 5.73 26.31
N ARG A 4 -8.42 6.71 26.61
CA ARG A 4 -6.99 6.42 26.74
C ARG A 4 -6.80 5.70 28.06
N SER A 5 -6.15 4.53 27.99
CA SER A 5 -5.68 3.83 29.18
C SER A 5 -4.95 4.84 30.05
N SER A 6 -5.48 5.08 31.24
CA SER A 6 -4.87 5.98 32.22
C SER A 6 -4.64 5.18 33.47
N VAL A 7 -3.40 5.14 33.94
CA VAL A 7 -3.07 4.63 35.26
C VAL A 7 -3.39 5.77 36.24
N SER A 8 -4.33 5.55 37.14
CA SER A 8 -4.59 6.50 38.23
C SER A 8 -3.41 6.52 39.21
N ASP A 9 -3.31 7.54 40.05
CA ASP A 9 -2.25 7.66 41.09
C ASP A 9 -2.22 6.45 42.05
N ALA A 10 -3.32 5.69 42.14
CA ALA A 10 -3.44 4.46 42.91
C ALA A 10 -2.96 3.20 42.15
N GLY A 11 -2.42 3.34 40.94
CA GLY A 11 -2.02 2.23 40.07
C GLY A 11 -3.18 1.53 39.35
N LEU A 12 -4.42 1.98 39.51
CA LEU A 12 -5.56 1.39 38.82
C LEU A 12 -5.59 1.88 37.36
N GLU A 13 -5.41 0.96 36.41
CA GLU A 13 -5.67 1.19 34.99
C GLU A 13 -7.17 1.43 34.80
N ARG A 14 -7.53 2.58 34.22
CA ARG A 14 -8.89 2.89 33.78
C ARG A 14 -8.92 2.91 32.26
N GLY A 15 -9.96 2.31 31.70
CA GLY A 15 -10.17 2.27 30.25
C GLY A 15 -9.37 1.18 29.54
N SER A 16 -8.91 0.15 30.27
CA SER A 16 -8.34 -1.04 29.63
C SER A 16 -9.40 -1.71 28.72
N SER A 17 -8.97 -2.38 27.66
CA SER A 17 -9.90 -3.10 26.77
C SER A 17 -10.69 -4.17 27.51
N LYS A 18 -10.08 -4.78 28.52
CA LYS A 18 -10.69 -5.78 29.39
C LYS A 18 -11.82 -5.19 30.23
N ASP A 19 -11.60 -4.07 30.92
CA ASP A 19 -12.63 -3.44 31.74
C ASP A 19 -13.83 -3.02 30.88
N VAL A 20 -13.55 -2.48 29.69
CA VAL A 20 -14.61 -2.09 28.74
C VAL A 20 -15.36 -3.32 28.22
N ALA A 21 -14.67 -4.43 27.93
CA ALA A 21 -15.33 -5.68 27.56
C ALA A 21 -16.24 -6.22 28.68
N GLU A 22 -15.79 -6.19 29.94
CA GLU A 22 -16.60 -6.57 31.10
C GLU A 22 -17.82 -5.67 31.28
N GLN A 23 -17.67 -4.35 31.12
CA GLN A 23 -18.76 -3.38 31.19
C GLN A 23 -19.78 -3.56 30.05
N ILE A 24 -19.32 -3.81 28.83
CA ILE A 24 -20.20 -4.10 27.69
C ILE A 24 -20.96 -5.40 27.94
N TRP A 25 -20.28 -6.45 28.41
CA TRP A 25 -20.95 -7.71 28.73
C TRP A 25 -21.91 -7.59 29.91
N ALA A 26 -21.66 -6.69 30.86
CA ALA A 26 -22.56 -6.45 31.98
C ALA A 26 -23.98 -6.08 31.55
N VAL A 27 -24.15 -5.49 30.36
CA VAL A 27 -25.47 -5.20 29.74
C VAL A 27 -26.32 -6.46 29.59
N SER A 28 -25.73 -7.64 29.36
CA SER A 28 -26.47 -8.91 29.27
C SER A 28 -27.23 -9.26 30.56
N HIS A 29 -26.72 -8.83 31.72
CA HIS A 29 -27.38 -9.08 33.00
C HIS A 29 -28.69 -8.29 33.17
N LEU A 30 -28.88 -7.21 32.39
CA LEU A 30 -30.14 -6.47 32.36
C LEU A 30 -31.27 -7.25 31.68
N PHE A 31 -30.93 -8.29 30.91
CA PHE A 31 -31.89 -9.12 30.18
C PHE A 31 -32.12 -10.49 30.82
N LEU A 32 -31.45 -10.78 31.95
CA LEU A 32 -31.74 -12.00 32.70
C LEU A 32 -33.13 -11.87 33.35
N PRO A 33 -33.97 -12.92 33.27
CA PRO A 33 -35.23 -12.95 33.97
C PRO A 33 -34.94 -12.80 35.47
N PRO A 34 -35.83 -12.13 36.21
CA PRO A 34 -35.68 -12.03 37.66
C PRO A 34 -35.51 -13.45 38.23
N PRO A 35 -34.60 -13.65 39.21
CA PRO A 35 -34.45 -14.95 39.84
C PRO A 35 -35.82 -15.42 40.31
N PRO A 36 -36.18 -16.71 40.08
CA PRO A 36 -37.50 -17.22 40.44
C PRO A 36 -37.74 -16.86 41.89
N SER A 37 -38.72 -16.00 42.15
CA SER A 37 -39.04 -15.49 43.47
C SER A 37 -39.14 -16.70 44.38
N ALA A 38 -38.19 -16.83 45.33
CA ALA A 38 -38.11 -17.95 46.25
C ALA A 38 -39.51 -18.12 46.84
N THR A 39 -40.22 -19.12 46.34
CA THR A 39 -41.64 -19.28 46.65
C THR A 39 -41.63 -19.68 48.11
N THR A 40 -42.05 -18.74 48.96
CA THR A 40 -42.12 -18.88 50.40
C THR A 40 -42.67 -20.25 50.69
N THR A 41 -41.80 -21.12 51.22
CA THR A 41 -42.15 -22.46 51.66
C THR A 41 -43.27 -22.29 52.66
N GLN A 42 -44.51 -22.55 52.23
CA GLN A 42 -45.58 -22.82 53.17
C GLN A 42 -45.18 -24.12 53.85
N GLU A 43 -44.81 -23.99 55.12
CA GLU A 43 -44.68 -25.11 56.04
C GLU A 43 -45.96 -25.95 56.00
N GLY A 44 -45.85 -27.23 55.67
CA GLY A 44 -46.86 -28.23 55.99
C GLY A 44 -47.18 -29.19 54.84
N GLY A 45 -46.66 -30.42 54.94
CA GLY A 45 -47.16 -31.55 54.15
C GLY A 45 -46.10 -32.60 53.91
N GLU A 46 -46.20 -33.69 54.66
CA GLU A 46 -45.29 -34.84 54.69
C GLU A 46 -45.26 -35.65 53.37
N GLU A 47 -44.07 -36.19 53.09
CA GLU A 47 -43.77 -37.46 52.43
C GLU A 47 -44.61 -37.89 51.21
N GLU A 48 -44.05 -37.71 50.01
CA GLU A 48 -44.20 -38.73 48.95
C GLU A 48 -42.94 -38.78 48.06
N GLU A 49 -42.26 -39.93 48.12
CA GLU A 49 -41.10 -40.30 47.31
C GLU A 49 -41.54 -40.51 45.84
N GLY A 50 -41.23 -39.54 44.98
CA GLY A 50 -41.44 -39.64 43.54
C GLY A 50 -40.16 -39.32 42.77
N GLU A 51 -39.32 -40.33 42.56
CA GLU A 51 -38.17 -40.29 41.65
C GLU A 51 -38.61 -39.95 40.22
N ASN A 52 -38.39 -38.70 39.79
CA ASN A 52 -38.10 -38.39 38.38
C ASN A 52 -37.50 -36.98 38.26
N LYS A 53 -36.22 -36.84 38.63
CA LYS A 53 -35.41 -35.65 38.31
C LYS A 53 -34.90 -35.75 36.88
N SER A 54 -35.76 -35.50 35.90
CA SER A 54 -35.30 -35.07 34.58
C SER A 54 -34.67 -33.68 34.73
N SER A 55 -33.36 -33.60 34.54
CA SER A 55 -32.61 -32.34 34.54
C SER A 55 -33.09 -31.46 33.38
N GLU A 56 -34.15 -30.70 33.60
CA GLU A 56 -34.49 -29.58 32.74
C GLU A 56 -33.38 -28.55 32.89
N ASN A 57 -32.46 -28.55 31.92
CA ASN A 57 -31.43 -27.53 31.80
C ASN A 57 -32.14 -26.16 31.84
N PRO A 58 -31.84 -25.29 32.82
CA PRO A 58 -32.47 -23.99 32.91
C PRO A 58 -32.25 -23.25 31.60
N THR A 59 -33.36 -22.92 30.94
CA THR A 59 -33.42 -22.20 29.67
C THR A 59 -32.48 -20.99 29.70
N SER A 60 -31.50 -20.98 28.79
CA SER A 60 -30.44 -19.97 28.66
C SER A 60 -31.01 -18.56 28.42
N PRO A 61 -31.01 -17.65 29.41
CA PRO A 61 -31.94 -16.52 29.38
C PRO A 61 -31.48 -15.24 28.66
N SER A 62 -30.45 -15.26 27.84
CA SER A 62 -29.96 -14.03 27.17
C SER A 62 -29.65 -14.23 25.69
N MET A 63 -30.39 -15.08 24.98
CA MET A 63 -30.16 -15.27 23.55
C MET A 63 -30.44 -13.97 22.79
N GLY A 64 -29.44 -13.41 22.13
CA GLY A 64 -29.60 -12.24 21.25
C GLY A 64 -28.73 -11.04 21.59
N VAL A 65 -28.37 -10.83 22.86
CA VAL A 65 -27.63 -9.63 23.30
C VAL A 65 -26.24 -9.56 22.66
N GLU A 66 -25.61 -10.72 22.51
CA GLU A 66 -24.32 -10.89 21.84
C GLU A 66 -24.31 -10.35 20.41
N TYR A 67 -25.41 -10.49 19.66
CA TYR A 67 -25.52 -9.95 18.29
C TYR A 67 -25.55 -8.42 18.32
N GLY A 68 -26.31 -7.82 19.23
CA GLY A 68 -26.36 -6.36 19.38
C GLY A 68 -25.02 -5.76 19.82
N ILE A 69 -24.29 -6.44 20.70
CA ILE A 69 -22.93 -6.05 21.10
C ILE A 69 -22.00 -6.07 19.88
N ILE A 70 -22.00 -7.16 19.12
CA ILE A 70 -21.11 -7.35 17.97
C ILE A 70 -21.46 -6.38 16.85
N GLU A 71 -22.74 -6.20 16.53
CA GLU A 71 -23.21 -5.22 15.56
C GLU A 71 -22.74 -3.81 15.92
N THR A 72 -22.87 -3.43 17.19
CA THR A 72 -22.42 -2.11 17.68
C THR A 72 -20.92 -1.94 17.50
N ILE A 73 -20.10 -2.91 17.92
CA ILE A 73 -18.64 -2.83 17.83
C ILE A 73 -18.18 -2.82 16.37
N LEU A 74 -18.73 -3.68 15.51
CA LEU A 74 -18.41 -3.70 14.08
C LEU A 74 -18.83 -2.42 13.39
N SER A 75 -19.97 -1.82 13.77
CA SER A 75 -20.41 -0.52 13.26
C SER A 75 -19.40 0.59 13.60
N LEU A 76 -18.88 0.60 14.82
CA LEU A 76 -17.83 1.54 15.24
C LEU A 76 -16.50 1.31 14.52
N ILE A 77 -16.12 0.04 14.28
CA ILE A 77 -14.92 -0.31 13.49
C ILE A 77 -15.05 0.23 12.07
N VAL A 78 -16.20 -0.02 11.43
CA VAL A 78 -16.45 0.40 10.05
C VAL A 78 -16.44 1.93 9.93
N GLN A 79 -16.95 2.65 10.93
CA GLN A 79 -16.95 4.11 11.01
C GLN A 79 -15.64 4.72 11.51
N SER A 80 -14.67 3.90 11.93
CA SER A 80 -13.42 4.40 12.48
C SER A 80 -12.67 5.26 11.45
N PRO A 81 -12.07 6.38 11.86
CA PRO A 81 -11.23 7.16 10.97
C PRO A 81 -10.06 6.28 10.46
N PRO A 82 -9.63 6.45 9.20
CA PRO A 82 -8.40 5.83 8.71
C PRO A 82 -7.21 6.18 9.63
N ARG A 83 -6.26 5.24 9.81
CA ARG A 83 -5.09 5.40 10.70
C ARG A 83 -4.30 6.69 10.45
N ASP A 84 -4.31 7.17 9.22
CA ASP A 84 -3.40 8.21 8.74
C ASP A 84 -3.86 9.62 9.13
N VAL A 85 -5.09 9.78 9.64
CA VAL A 85 -5.58 11.05 10.17
C VAL A 85 -5.14 11.19 11.63
N ALA A 86 -3.88 11.56 11.84
CA ALA A 86 -3.27 11.81 13.17
C ALA A 86 -4.05 12.82 14.05
N LEU A 87 -5.02 13.54 13.46
CA LEU A 87 -5.84 14.56 14.08
C LEU A 87 -7.26 14.08 14.41
N SER A 88 -7.61 12.81 14.15
CA SER A 88 -8.93 12.36 14.56
C SER A 88 -9.04 12.40 16.08
N SER A 89 -9.88 13.30 16.56
CA SER A 89 -10.23 13.44 17.97
C SER A 89 -11.06 12.25 18.48
N SER A 90 -11.47 11.32 17.59
CA SER A 90 -12.15 10.11 17.99
C SER A 90 -11.22 9.27 18.88
N PRO A 91 -11.58 9.04 20.15
CA PRO A 91 -10.78 8.22 21.05
C PRO A 91 -10.91 6.73 20.74
N LEU A 92 -11.82 6.34 19.83
CA LEU A 92 -12.11 4.96 19.47
C LEU A 92 -11.38 4.61 18.16
N THR A 93 -10.15 4.13 18.30
CA THR A 93 -9.42 3.55 17.17
C THR A 93 -9.93 2.13 16.91
N HIS A 94 -9.94 1.68 15.64
CA HIS A 94 -10.29 0.30 15.32
C HIS A 94 -9.39 -0.71 16.06
N VAL A 95 -8.11 -0.39 16.34
CA VAL A 95 -7.20 -1.25 17.13
C VAL A 95 -7.72 -1.44 18.56
N TYR A 96 -8.13 -0.34 19.20
CA TYR A 96 -8.71 -0.42 20.54
C TYR A 96 -10.00 -1.25 20.55
N LEU A 97 -10.91 -1.00 19.61
CA LEU A 97 -12.14 -1.76 19.45
C LEU A 97 -11.87 -3.25 19.15
N SER A 98 -10.82 -3.55 18.38
CA SER A 98 -10.38 -4.92 18.11
C SER A 98 -9.97 -5.64 19.39
N ARG A 99 -9.21 -4.97 20.27
CA ARG A 99 -8.79 -5.52 21.57
C ARG A 99 -9.97 -5.76 22.50
N VAL A 100 -10.92 -4.82 22.57
CA VAL A 100 -12.17 -5.00 23.32
C VAL A 100 -12.92 -6.24 22.83
N LEU A 101 -13.02 -6.43 21.51
CA LEU A 101 -13.69 -7.60 20.94
C LEU A 101 -12.93 -8.91 21.23
N ILE A 102 -11.60 -8.89 21.21
CA ILE A 102 -10.78 -10.05 21.63
C ILE A 102 -11.04 -10.36 23.11
N ASP A 103 -11.08 -9.36 23.98
CA ASP A 103 -11.37 -9.59 25.40
C ASP A 103 -12.81 -10.10 25.61
N LEU A 104 -13.79 -9.65 24.81
CA LEU A 104 -15.13 -10.24 24.78
C LEU A 104 -15.12 -11.72 24.35
N THR A 105 -14.29 -12.11 23.38
CA THR A 105 -14.16 -13.54 23.01
C THR A 105 -13.59 -14.39 24.14
N LYS A 106 -12.72 -13.82 24.99
CA LYS A 106 -12.20 -14.52 26.18
C LYS A 106 -13.25 -14.60 27.29
N LEU A 107 -14.04 -13.55 27.49
CA LEU A 107 -15.09 -13.50 28.50
C LEU A 107 -16.25 -14.47 28.18
N GLN A 108 -16.58 -14.63 26.90
CA GLN A 108 -17.70 -15.45 26.43
C GLN A 108 -17.30 -16.31 25.23
N PRO A 109 -16.48 -17.35 25.44
CA PRO A 109 -15.86 -18.13 24.36
C PRO A 109 -16.84 -18.96 23.54
N THR A 110 -18.02 -19.25 24.07
CA THR A 110 -19.05 -20.02 23.35
C THR A 110 -20.00 -19.15 22.53
N LEU A 111 -20.31 -17.94 23.01
CA LEU A 111 -21.31 -17.06 22.39
C LEU A 111 -20.68 -16.05 21.42
N ILE A 112 -19.68 -15.28 21.89
CA ILE A 112 -19.16 -14.15 21.12
C ILE A 112 -18.48 -14.59 19.82
N PRO A 113 -17.60 -15.63 19.80
CA PRO A 113 -16.99 -16.07 18.54
C PRO A 113 -18.01 -16.55 17.50
N GLN A 114 -19.07 -17.26 17.91
CA GLN A 114 -20.10 -17.77 17.01
C GLN A 114 -20.90 -16.62 16.39
N SER A 115 -21.37 -15.69 17.23
CA SER A 115 -22.11 -14.52 16.78
C SER A 115 -21.24 -13.59 15.94
N LEU A 116 -19.93 -13.54 16.20
CA LEU A 116 -18.98 -12.75 15.41
C LEU A 116 -18.80 -13.32 14.03
N ALA A 117 -18.58 -14.63 13.92
CA ALA A 117 -18.49 -15.33 12.64
C ALA A 117 -19.78 -15.17 11.82
N ALA A 118 -20.95 -15.31 12.46
CA ALA A 118 -22.24 -15.10 11.83
C ALA A 118 -22.42 -13.64 11.33
N ALA A 119 -22.08 -12.65 12.16
CA ALA A 119 -22.15 -11.24 11.80
C ALA A 119 -21.24 -10.90 10.61
N VAL A 120 -19.98 -11.36 10.62
CA VAL A 120 -19.04 -11.15 9.50
C VAL A 120 -19.53 -11.84 8.22
N SER A 121 -20.11 -13.04 8.34
CA SER A 121 -20.74 -13.72 7.19
C SER A 121 -21.89 -12.91 6.62
N GLY A 122 -22.79 -12.39 7.46
CA GLY A 122 -23.89 -11.53 7.04
C GLY A 122 -23.40 -10.23 6.40
N LEU A 123 -22.40 -9.57 7.00
CA LEU A 123 -21.75 -8.38 6.44
C LEU A 123 -21.14 -8.68 5.06
N PHE A 124 -20.44 -9.79 4.91
CA PHE A 124 -19.84 -10.19 3.64
C PHE A 124 -20.87 -10.41 2.54
N GLN A 125 -21.97 -11.09 2.87
CA GLN A 125 -23.03 -11.41 1.91
C GLN A 125 -23.85 -10.17 1.55
N ASP A 126 -24.31 -9.39 2.52
CA ASP A 126 -25.33 -8.38 2.27
C ASP A 126 -24.76 -6.95 2.15
N PHE A 127 -23.70 -6.64 2.90
CA PHE A 127 -23.27 -5.25 3.09
C PHE A 127 -21.95 -4.89 2.42
N VAL A 128 -20.95 -5.78 2.34
CA VAL A 128 -19.64 -5.49 1.74
C VAL A 128 -19.73 -4.90 0.32
N PRO A 129 -20.65 -5.34 -0.57
CA PRO A 129 -20.84 -4.70 -1.87
C PRO A 129 -21.31 -3.24 -1.81
N SER A 130 -22.09 -2.87 -0.79
CA SER A 130 -22.62 -1.51 -0.60
C SER A 130 -21.78 -0.65 0.36
N LEU A 131 -20.85 -1.24 1.11
CA LEU A 131 -19.93 -0.49 1.95
C LEU A 131 -19.04 0.41 1.09
N VAL A 132 -18.89 1.65 1.55
CA VAL A 132 -17.90 2.59 1.00
C VAL A 132 -16.48 2.01 1.15
N PRO A 133 -15.52 2.38 0.30
CA PRO A 133 -14.19 1.77 0.29
C PRO A 133 -13.44 1.88 1.63
N SER A 134 -13.55 3.01 2.34
CA SER A 134 -12.93 3.20 3.66
C SER A 134 -13.52 2.27 4.72
N ALA A 135 -14.84 2.15 4.76
CA ALA A 135 -15.56 1.21 5.62
C ALA A 135 -15.10 -0.23 5.40
N ARG A 136 -14.97 -0.64 4.13
CA ARG A 136 -14.48 -1.96 3.74
C ARG A 136 -13.02 -2.18 4.13
N GLU A 137 -12.19 -1.16 3.96
CA GLU A 137 -10.79 -1.18 4.37
C GLU A 137 -10.63 -1.33 5.88
N ASN A 138 -11.38 -0.57 6.67
CA ASN A 138 -11.39 -0.69 8.13
C ASN A 138 -11.80 -2.10 8.57
N LEU A 139 -12.86 -2.66 7.96
CA LEU A 139 -13.30 -4.01 8.26
C LEU A 139 -12.24 -5.06 7.86
N SER A 140 -11.56 -4.87 6.72
CA SER A 140 -10.49 -5.79 6.26
C SER A 140 -9.29 -5.77 7.22
N SER A 141 -8.85 -4.57 7.61
CA SER A 141 -7.75 -4.36 8.55
C SER A 141 -8.09 -4.89 9.94
N TRP A 142 -9.32 -4.69 10.40
CA TRP A 142 -9.83 -5.29 11.63
C TRP A 142 -9.80 -6.81 11.56
N LEU A 143 -10.34 -7.42 10.50
CA LEU A 143 -10.37 -8.89 10.35
C LEU A 143 -8.94 -9.45 10.38
N ALA A 144 -8.02 -8.82 9.65
CA ALA A 144 -6.61 -9.21 9.66
C ALA A 144 -5.99 -9.14 11.05
N PHE A 145 -6.22 -8.04 11.77
CA PHE A 145 -5.73 -7.85 13.14
C PHE A 145 -6.35 -8.89 14.08
N HIS A 146 -7.66 -9.11 13.99
CA HIS A 146 -8.39 -10.08 14.80
C HIS A 146 -7.82 -11.49 14.61
N LEU A 147 -7.71 -11.94 13.36
CA LEU A 147 -7.18 -13.26 13.02
C LEU A 147 -5.73 -13.45 13.49
N THR A 148 -4.88 -12.44 13.34
CA THR A 148 -3.49 -12.51 13.82
C THR A 148 -3.41 -12.66 15.34
N ASN A 149 -4.39 -12.14 16.08
CA ASN A 149 -4.43 -12.22 17.56
C ASN A 149 -5.26 -13.40 18.07
N THR A 150 -5.85 -14.21 17.20
CA THR A 150 -6.61 -15.42 17.54
C THR A 150 -5.99 -16.67 16.93
N ASP A 151 -4.67 -16.67 16.68
CA ASP A 151 -3.93 -17.77 16.03
C ASP A 151 -4.57 -18.23 14.72
N TYR A 152 -5.12 -17.27 13.96
CA TYR A 152 -5.85 -17.47 12.72
C TYR A 152 -7.07 -18.39 12.82
N GLN A 153 -7.67 -18.50 14.00
CA GLN A 153 -8.89 -19.28 14.20
C GLN A 153 -10.05 -18.64 13.44
N TRP A 154 -10.33 -19.22 12.26
CA TRP A 154 -11.47 -18.88 11.43
C TRP A 154 -12.08 -20.15 10.81
N PRO A 155 -13.41 -20.29 10.73
CA PRO A 155 -14.00 -21.49 10.15
C PRO A 155 -13.60 -21.66 8.67
N LYS A 156 -13.03 -22.83 8.34
CA LYS A 156 -12.53 -23.15 6.99
C LYS A 156 -13.59 -22.98 5.89
N SER A 157 -14.84 -23.32 6.20
CA SER A 157 -15.97 -23.17 5.27
C SER A 157 -16.19 -21.73 4.80
N TYR A 158 -15.85 -20.72 5.61
CA TYR A 158 -15.93 -19.33 5.17
C TYR A 158 -14.84 -18.98 4.15
N TRP A 159 -13.59 -19.45 4.35
CA TRP A 159 -12.53 -19.27 3.36
C TRP A 159 -12.88 -19.91 2.02
N GLU A 160 -13.41 -21.13 2.04
CA GLU A 160 -13.89 -21.84 0.86
C GLU A 160 -15.03 -21.07 0.18
N HIS A 161 -16.00 -20.56 0.94
CA HIS A 161 -17.11 -19.74 0.42
C HIS A 161 -16.62 -18.42 -0.20
N TRP A 162 -15.55 -17.82 0.35
CA TRP A 162 -15.01 -16.54 -0.11
C TRP A 162 -14.09 -16.67 -1.32
N THR A 163 -13.44 -17.82 -1.49
CA THR A 163 -12.47 -18.10 -2.55
C THR A 163 -12.96 -17.73 -3.96
N PRO A 164 -14.18 -18.10 -4.40
CA PRO A 164 -14.66 -17.76 -5.74
C PRO A 164 -14.73 -16.24 -6.02
N TYR A 165 -14.99 -15.42 -5.00
CA TYR A 165 -15.04 -13.96 -5.17
C TYR A 165 -13.65 -13.37 -5.37
N VAL A 166 -12.65 -13.94 -4.71
CA VAL A 166 -11.25 -13.56 -4.87
C VAL A 166 -10.74 -13.97 -6.24
N VAL A 167 -10.89 -15.24 -6.62
CA VAL A 167 -10.48 -15.77 -7.93
C VAL A 167 -11.15 -14.99 -9.05
N LYS A 168 -12.46 -14.74 -8.97
CA LYS A 168 -13.19 -13.91 -9.95
C LYS A 168 -12.73 -12.45 -9.96
N GLY A 169 -12.34 -11.93 -8.80
CA GLY A 169 -11.80 -10.57 -8.63
C GLY A 169 -10.44 -10.38 -9.28
N MET A 170 -9.62 -11.42 -9.21
CA MET A 170 -8.27 -11.48 -9.75
C MET A 170 -8.23 -11.93 -11.21
N ALA A 171 -9.27 -12.63 -11.67
CA ALA A 171 -9.38 -13.10 -13.04
C ALA A 171 -9.19 -11.93 -14.02
N ILE A 172 -8.20 -12.14 -14.89
CA ILE A 172 -7.96 -11.28 -16.04
C ILE A 172 -9.00 -11.67 -17.08
N VAL A 173 -9.89 -10.74 -17.39
CA VAL A 173 -10.85 -10.87 -18.48
C VAL A 173 -10.20 -10.23 -19.70
N ASP A 174 -10.09 -11.00 -20.77
CA ASP A 174 -9.80 -10.46 -22.09
C ASP A 174 -11.09 -9.80 -22.60
N ASP A 175 -11.06 -8.47 -22.72
CA ASP A 175 -12.17 -7.75 -23.35
C ASP A 175 -12.22 -8.19 -24.83
N ALA A 176 -13.34 -8.80 -25.24
CA ALA A 176 -13.50 -9.37 -26.57
C ALA A 176 -13.28 -8.30 -27.65
N GLU A 177 -12.42 -8.62 -28.61
CA GLU A 177 -11.96 -7.73 -29.67
C GLU A 177 -13.13 -7.07 -30.42
N ALA A 178 -13.24 -5.75 -30.30
CA ALA A 178 -13.74 -4.96 -31.41
C ALA A 178 -12.65 -5.05 -32.50
N ALA A 179 -13.02 -5.56 -33.68
CA ALA A 179 -12.10 -5.95 -34.75
C ALA A 179 -10.90 -4.99 -34.94
N GLY A 180 -9.70 -5.45 -34.53
CA GLY A 180 -8.43 -4.75 -34.78
C GLY A 180 -7.74 -4.07 -33.59
N GLN A 181 -8.32 -4.07 -32.38
CA GLN A 181 -7.66 -3.53 -31.18
C GLN A 181 -7.06 -4.65 -30.32
N GLN A 182 -5.83 -4.44 -29.82
CA GLN A 182 -5.13 -5.41 -28.96
C GLN A 182 -5.98 -5.84 -27.77
N LYS A 183 -5.99 -7.14 -27.47
CA LYS A 183 -6.68 -7.74 -26.31
C LYS A 183 -6.17 -7.09 -25.02
N LYS A 184 -7.00 -6.22 -24.44
CA LYS A 184 -6.67 -5.60 -23.16
C LYS A 184 -7.08 -6.53 -22.02
N LYS A 185 -6.08 -6.92 -21.25
CA LYS A 185 -6.23 -7.71 -20.03
C LYS A 185 -6.69 -6.81 -18.88
N ARG A 186 -7.92 -6.97 -18.38
CA ARG A 186 -8.43 -6.20 -17.23
C ARG A 186 -8.89 -7.10 -16.10
N ARG A 187 -8.62 -6.68 -14.86
CA ARG A 187 -9.09 -7.37 -13.66
C ARG A 187 -10.56 -7.04 -13.41
N LYS A 188 -11.38 -8.07 -13.23
CA LYS A 188 -12.80 -7.90 -12.87
C LYS A 188 -12.97 -7.63 -11.37
N ARG A 189 -12.62 -6.42 -10.95
CA ARG A 189 -12.71 -5.97 -9.55
C ARG A 189 -14.11 -6.22 -8.97
N ASN A 190 -14.15 -6.75 -7.75
CA ASN A 190 -15.39 -6.87 -6.98
C ASN A 190 -15.13 -6.66 -5.50
N SER A 191 -16.07 -6.01 -4.81
CA SER A 191 -15.92 -5.57 -3.42
C SER A 191 -15.61 -6.70 -2.45
N ARG A 192 -16.18 -7.88 -2.66
CA ARG A 192 -16.00 -9.05 -1.77
C ARG A 192 -14.60 -9.64 -1.90
N GLY A 193 -14.14 -9.86 -3.13
CA GLY A 193 -12.78 -10.34 -3.40
C GLY A 193 -11.73 -9.36 -2.88
N GLU A 194 -11.96 -8.06 -3.04
CA GLU A 194 -11.06 -7.03 -2.51
C GLU A 194 -10.99 -7.02 -0.98
N PHE A 195 -12.13 -7.14 -0.29
CA PHE A 195 -12.18 -7.24 1.17
C PHE A 195 -11.29 -8.39 1.67
N VAL A 196 -11.43 -9.58 1.10
CA VAL A 196 -10.68 -10.78 1.49
C VAL A 196 -9.21 -10.65 1.15
N THR A 197 -8.90 -10.23 -0.08
CA THR A 197 -7.52 -10.02 -0.56
C THR A 197 -6.79 -9.03 0.37
N ARG A 198 -7.48 -7.95 0.76
CA ARG A 198 -6.91 -6.92 1.64
C ARG A 198 -6.70 -7.42 3.06
N ALA A 199 -7.64 -8.20 3.61
CA ALA A 199 -7.47 -8.83 4.92
C ALA A 199 -6.25 -9.77 4.92
N ILE A 200 -6.09 -10.61 3.88
CA ILE A 200 -4.94 -11.51 3.75
C ILE A 200 -3.62 -10.74 3.67
N ARG A 201 -3.55 -9.69 2.85
CA ARG A 201 -2.36 -8.84 2.76
C ARG A 201 -2.06 -8.11 4.06
N ALA A 202 -3.08 -7.64 4.77
CA ALA A 202 -2.90 -7.00 6.07
C ALA A 202 -2.37 -8.00 7.12
N MET A 203 -2.83 -9.26 7.11
CA MET A 203 -2.25 -10.30 7.97
C MET A 203 -0.75 -10.48 7.67
N ALA A 204 -0.39 -10.53 6.39
CA ALA A 204 1.01 -10.61 5.96
C ALA A 204 1.89 -9.44 6.46
N THR A 205 1.31 -8.27 6.74
CA THR A 205 2.04 -7.14 7.33
C THR A 205 2.15 -7.19 8.85
N TYR A 206 1.33 -7.99 9.53
CA TYR A 206 1.32 -8.10 11.01
C TYR A 206 2.19 -9.25 11.54
N VAL A 207 2.63 -10.14 10.66
CA VAL A 207 3.24 -11.42 11.03
C VAL A 207 4.66 -11.47 10.50
N ALA A 208 5.57 -12.09 11.26
CA ALA A 208 6.97 -12.22 10.87
C ALA A 208 7.20 -13.15 9.65
N GLY A 209 6.28 -14.09 9.39
CA GLY A 209 6.38 -15.06 8.30
C GLY A 209 5.03 -15.29 7.59
N PRO A 210 4.96 -15.19 6.24
CA PRO A 210 3.74 -15.48 5.50
C PRO A 210 3.36 -16.97 5.46
N ASP A 211 4.30 -17.84 5.82
CA ASP A 211 4.11 -19.28 5.86
C ASP A 211 3.10 -19.70 6.93
N GLU A 212 3.04 -18.98 8.06
CA GLU A 212 2.04 -19.19 9.09
C GLU A 212 0.62 -18.97 8.55
N ILE A 213 0.42 -17.95 7.72
CA ILE A 213 -0.88 -17.64 7.13
C ILE A 213 -1.29 -18.78 6.19
N VAL A 214 -0.38 -19.24 5.33
CA VAL A 214 -0.66 -20.32 4.37
C VAL A 214 -0.94 -21.65 5.09
N THR A 215 -0.20 -21.97 6.15
CA THR A 215 -0.28 -23.27 6.83
C THR A 215 -1.37 -23.33 7.91
N LYS A 216 -1.57 -22.25 8.67
CA LYS A 216 -2.48 -22.22 9.84
C LYS A 216 -3.83 -21.59 9.52
N CYS A 217 -3.88 -20.60 8.62
CA CYS A 217 -5.10 -19.82 8.35
C CYS A 217 -5.89 -20.37 7.15
N LEU A 218 -5.23 -20.52 6.00
CA LEU A 218 -5.89 -20.81 4.73
C LEU A 218 -6.14 -22.32 4.52
N PRO A 219 -7.22 -22.72 3.81
CA PRO A 219 -7.39 -24.10 3.40
C PRO A 219 -6.22 -24.58 2.53
N ALA A 220 -5.79 -25.83 2.71
CA ALA A 220 -4.70 -26.43 1.95
C ALA A 220 -4.97 -26.36 0.43
N GLY A 221 -3.97 -25.94 -0.34
CA GLY A 221 -4.08 -25.77 -1.80
C GLY A 221 -4.99 -24.63 -2.26
N SER A 222 -5.48 -23.79 -1.36
CA SER A 222 -6.35 -22.66 -1.72
C SER A 222 -5.60 -21.62 -2.56
N PRO A 223 -6.21 -21.09 -3.64
CA PRO A 223 -5.62 -20.00 -4.42
C PRO A 223 -5.56 -18.67 -3.64
N LEU A 224 -6.15 -18.61 -2.44
CA LEU A 224 -6.03 -17.46 -1.55
C LEU A 224 -4.58 -17.18 -1.12
N SER A 225 -3.69 -18.18 -1.17
CA SER A 225 -2.26 -17.97 -0.90
C SER A 225 -1.63 -16.99 -1.89
N ASP A 226 -2.13 -16.94 -3.13
CA ASP A 226 -1.57 -16.11 -4.18
C ASP A 226 -1.84 -14.61 -3.90
N CYS A 227 -2.90 -14.32 -3.13
CA CYS A 227 -3.23 -12.96 -2.68
C CYS A 227 -2.17 -12.34 -1.77
N ILE A 228 -1.38 -13.16 -1.08
CA ILE A 228 -0.29 -12.73 -0.20
C ILE A 228 0.80 -12.04 -1.03
N LEU A 229 1.07 -12.56 -2.24
CA LEU A 229 2.19 -12.14 -3.10
C LEU A 229 1.79 -11.14 -4.18
N GLU A 230 0.54 -11.22 -4.63
CA GLU A 230 0.05 -10.29 -5.63
C GLU A 230 -0.07 -8.90 -5.02
N ALA A 231 0.64 -7.96 -5.60
CA ALA A 231 0.47 -6.56 -5.29
C ALA A 231 0.06 -5.83 -6.56
N GLY A 232 -1.09 -5.17 -6.51
CA GLY A 232 -1.45 -4.06 -7.39
C GLY A 232 -1.65 -4.33 -8.88
N GLY A 233 -0.65 -4.85 -9.59
CA GLY A 233 -0.60 -4.83 -11.05
C GLY A 233 -1.57 -5.81 -11.71
N ASP A 234 -2.56 -5.25 -12.40
CA ASP A 234 -3.00 -5.74 -13.71
C ASP A 234 -1.88 -6.58 -14.36
N GLY A 235 -2.16 -7.87 -14.60
CA GLY A 235 -1.19 -8.93 -14.92
C GLY A 235 -0.49 -8.80 -16.28
N SER A 236 0.01 -7.60 -16.55
CA SER A 236 0.67 -7.13 -17.77
C SER A 236 2.00 -6.43 -17.46
N GLY A 237 2.45 -6.28 -16.21
CA GLY A 237 3.70 -5.57 -15.92
C GLY A 237 4.42 -5.96 -14.62
N ALA A 238 3.82 -5.74 -13.45
CA ALA A 238 4.56 -5.78 -12.17
C ALA A 238 4.99 -7.18 -11.67
N GLY A 239 4.37 -8.25 -12.18
CA GLY A 239 4.76 -9.64 -11.91
C GLY A 239 5.97 -10.07 -12.73
N ALA A 240 6.02 -9.64 -14.00
CA ALA A 240 7.15 -9.85 -14.88
C ALA A 240 8.37 -9.07 -14.40
N ILE A 241 8.25 -7.81 -13.96
CA ILE A 241 9.39 -6.93 -13.62
C ILE A 241 10.37 -7.49 -12.55
N VAL A 242 9.95 -8.39 -11.65
CA VAL A 242 10.84 -8.88 -10.57
C VAL A 242 11.51 -10.22 -10.89
N ASP A 243 10.81 -11.16 -11.54
CA ASP A 243 11.51 -12.34 -12.13
C ASP A 243 12.19 -11.98 -13.47
N SER A 244 11.81 -10.82 -14.02
CA SER A 244 12.42 -10.13 -15.15
C SER A 244 13.07 -8.82 -14.72
N SER A 245 13.84 -8.85 -13.63
CA SER A 245 14.86 -7.83 -13.33
C SER A 245 15.80 -7.55 -14.52
N LEU A 246 15.71 -8.35 -15.59
CA LEU A 246 16.35 -8.22 -16.88
C LEU A 246 15.41 -7.79 -18.04
N SER A 247 14.09 -8.00 -18.01
CA SER A 247 13.22 -7.66 -19.17
C SER A 247 12.63 -6.26 -19.05
N LEU A 248 13.48 -5.26 -19.28
CA LEU A 248 13.04 -3.97 -19.81
C LEU A 248 12.32 -4.24 -21.14
N ALA A 249 11.00 -4.41 -21.11
CA ALA A 249 10.03 -4.27 -22.19
C ALA A 249 10.51 -4.42 -23.66
N THR A 250 11.27 -5.47 -23.97
CA THR A 250 11.52 -5.95 -25.33
C THR A 250 11.06 -7.41 -25.42
N ASP A 251 9.75 -7.63 -25.28
CA ASP A 251 9.11 -8.84 -25.85
C ASP A 251 9.22 -8.86 -27.40
N SER A 252 9.77 -7.79 -27.98
CA SER A 252 10.40 -7.81 -29.29
C SER A 252 11.67 -8.67 -29.22
N ALA A 253 11.56 -9.92 -29.66
CA ALA A 253 12.65 -10.89 -29.75
C ALA A 253 13.84 -10.45 -30.64
N ASP A 254 13.81 -9.25 -31.22
CA ASP A 254 14.83 -8.75 -32.16
C ASP A 254 15.70 -7.60 -31.60
N VAL A 255 15.31 -6.93 -30.52
CA VAL A 255 16.14 -5.84 -29.95
C VAL A 255 17.14 -6.42 -28.94
N GLY A 256 18.22 -6.97 -29.52
CA GLY A 256 19.57 -7.20 -28.98
C GLY A 256 19.73 -7.60 -27.51
N ASP A 257 19.86 -8.91 -27.26
CA ASP A 257 20.28 -9.49 -25.97
C ASP A 257 21.53 -8.80 -25.36
N ILE A 258 22.44 -8.29 -26.21
CA ILE A 258 23.66 -7.59 -25.81
C ILE A 258 23.40 -6.36 -24.93
N VAL A 259 22.42 -5.52 -25.31
CA VAL A 259 22.14 -4.27 -24.58
C VAL A 259 21.53 -4.59 -23.22
N LYS A 260 20.67 -5.60 -23.17
CA LYS A 260 20.05 -6.11 -21.95
C LYS A 260 21.09 -6.68 -20.99
N ASP A 261 22.04 -7.48 -21.49
CA ASP A 261 23.15 -8.00 -20.69
C ASP A 261 24.04 -6.87 -20.16
N GLY A 262 24.31 -5.85 -20.98
CA GLY A 262 25.03 -4.65 -20.58
C GLY A 262 24.35 -3.90 -19.43
N LEU A 263 23.05 -3.60 -19.57
CA LEU A 263 22.26 -2.93 -18.52
C LEU A 263 22.27 -3.71 -17.20
N VAL A 264 22.24 -5.04 -17.28
CA VAL A 264 22.20 -5.89 -16.08
C VAL A 264 23.58 -6.04 -15.44
N SER A 265 24.64 -6.02 -16.25
CA SER A 265 26.00 -5.88 -15.74
C SER A 265 26.17 -4.57 -14.97
N VAL A 266 25.71 -3.45 -15.54
CA VAL A 266 25.73 -2.13 -14.87
C VAL A 266 24.89 -2.15 -13.59
N GLU A 267 23.69 -2.73 -13.62
CA GLU A 267 22.83 -2.82 -12.43
C GLU A 267 23.49 -3.67 -11.32
N ARG A 268 24.12 -4.79 -11.67
CA ARG A 268 24.84 -5.66 -10.74
C ARG A 268 26.02 -4.91 -10.10
N ASP A 269 26.79 -4.18 -10.90
CA ASP A 269 27.90 -3.35 -10.42
C ASP A 269 27.41 -2.27 -9.45
N LEU A 270 26.34 -1.53 -9.81
CA LEU A 270 25.73 -0.53 -8.93
C LEU A 270 25.26 -1.11 -7.59
N ARG A 271 24.62 -2.28 -7.61
CA ARG A 271 24.22 -2.97 -6.39
C ARG A 271 25.44 -3.31 -5.52
N GLY A 272 26.52 -3.79 -6.14
CA GLY A 272 27.79 -4.08 -5.46
C GLY A 272 28.40 -2.84 -4.83
N ARG A 273 28.40 -1.71 -5.54
CA ARG A 273 28.92 -0.42 -5.06
C ARG A 273 28.12 0.14 -3.90
N ILE A 274 26.78 0.14 -4.00
CA ILE A 274 25.89 0.70 -2.98
C ILE A 274 25.86 -0.19 -1.72
N TRP A 275 25.62 -1.49 -1.88
CA TRP A 275 25.35 -2.39 -0.76
C TRP A 275 26.55 -3.24 -0.32
N GLY A 276 27.55 -3.43 -1.19
CA GLY A 276 28.74 -4.23 -0.90
C GLY A 276 29.91 -3.37 -0.41
N THR A 277 30.30 -2.35 -1.17
CA THR A 277 31.43 -1.47 -0.82
C THR A 277 31.01 -0.17 -0.13
N ASN A 278 29.72 0.21 -0.23
CA ASN A 278 29.18 1.48 0.27
C ASN A 278 29.99 2.67 -0.27
N ASP A 279 30.17 2.68 -1.60
CA ASP A 279 30.87 3.74 -2.34
C ASP A 279 30.23 5.11 -2.06
N ASP A 280 31.05 6.15 -2.07
CA ASP A 280 30.60 7.53 -1.87
C ASP A 280 29.57 7.95 -2.95
N PRO A 281 28.47 8.65 -2.58
CA PRO A 281 27.45 9.08 -3.54
C PRO A 281 27.98 9.91 -4.72
N ASP A 282 29.02 10.72 -4.53
CA ASP A 282 29.59 11.50 -5.63
C ASP A 282 30.31 10.60 -6.65
N THR A 283 30.97 9.54 -6.19
CA THR A 283 31.60 8.55 -7.08
C THR A 283 30.56 7.82 -7.92
N ILE A 284 29.44 7.41 -7.32
CA ILE A 284 28.35 6.75 -8.05
C ILE A 284 27.67 7.74 -9.00
N ARG A 285 27.51 9.01 -8.59
CA ARG A 285 26.96 10.07 -9.45
C ARG A 285 27.80 10.26 -10.70
N GLU A 286 29.11 10.43 -10.55
CA GLU A 286 30.05 10.62 -11.66
C GLU A 286 30.02 9.42 -12.62
N TYR A 287 30.03 8.20 -12.08
CA TYR A 287 29.88 6.98 -12.86
C TYR A 287 28.57 6.97 -13.67
N MET A 288 27.43 7.25 -13.04
CA MET A 288 26.11 7.14 -13.68
C MET A 288 25.78 8.25 -14.67
N VAL A 289 26.31 9.45 -14.47
CA VAL A 289 26.09 10.60 -15.35
C VAL A 289 27.11 10.64 -16.49
N GLY A 290 28.26 9.98 -16.31
CA GLY A 290 29.34 9.90 -17.29
C GLY A 290 28.92 9.29 -18.63
N ASP A 291 29.57 9.75 -19.69
CA ASP A 291 29.30 9.28 -21.05
C ASP A 291 29.78 7.84 -21.27
N GLU A 292 30.72 7.35 -20.46
CA GLU A 292 31.30 6.00 -20.55
C GLU A 292 30.23 4.89 -20.52
N ILE A 293 29.24 5.00 -19.63
CA ILE A 293 28.13 4.02 -19.56
C ILE A 293 27.28 4.13 -20.82
N SER A 294 26.99 5.35 -21.27
CA SER A 294 26.19 5.60 -22.47
C SER A 294 26.86 5.05 -23.72
N GLU A 295 28.17 5.26 -23.86
CA GLU A 295 28.99 4.74 -24.96
C GLU A 295 29.09 3.21 -24.92
N SER A 296 29.20 2.61 -23.73
CA SER A 296 29.26 1.15 -23.57
C SER A 296 27.95 0.45 -23.94
N LEU A 297 26.82 1.15 -23.79
CA LEU A 297 25.48 0.67 -24.19
C LEU A 297 25.09 1.13 -25.60
N GLY A 298 25.79 2.14 -26.14
CA GLY A 298 25.43 2.98 -27.29
C GLY A 298 25.68 2.38 -28.67
N GLY A 299 25.54 1.06 -28.80
CA GLY A 299 25.67 0.40 -30.10
C GLY A 299 24.47 0.53 -31.02
N ASN A 300 23.24 0.77 -30.52
CA ASN A 300 22.02 0.61 -31.35
C ASN A 300 20.70 1.16 -30.74
N MET A 301 20.71 1.98 -29.68
CA MET A 301 19.43 2.38 -29.03
C MET A 301 18.62 3.44 -29.80
N ASP A 302 19.27 4.23 -30.66
CA ASP A 302 18.67 5.41 -31.28
C ASP A 302 18.17 5.21 -32.73
N ASP A 303 18.53 4.11 -33.43
CA ASP A 303 18.30 3.97 -34.89
C ASP A 303 17.07 3.13 -35.30
N ASP A 304 16.41 2.43 -34.37
CA ASP A 304 15.24 1.58 -34.70
C ASP A 304 13.91 2.38 -34.62
N ASP A 305 13.84 3.49 -35.38
CA ASP A 305 12.62 4.27 -35.63
C ASP A 305 11.76 3.61 -36.73
N ASP A 306 11.41 2.33 -36.57
CA ASP A 306 10.35 1.72 -37.39
C ASP A 306 9.00 2.28 -36.90
N GLU A 307 8.61 3.43 -37.46
CA GLU A 307 7.38 4.22 -37.20
C GLU A 307 6.06 3.41 -37.32
N GLY A 308 6.12 2.11 -37.65
CA GLY A 308 4.96 1.25 -37.89
C GLY A 308 4.47 0.41 -36.71
N SER A 309 5.26 0.20 -35.65
CA SER A 309 4.84 -0.71 -34.56
C SER A 309 4.22 0.07 -33.39
N GLY A 310 2.89 0.15 -33.37
CA GLY A 310 2.08 0.82 -32.33
C GLY A 310 2.12 0.16 -30.94
N SER A 311 3.27 -0.34 -30.48
CA SER A 311 3.46 -0.88 -29.14
C SER A 311 3.55 0.26 -28.12
N GLY A 312 2.39 0.73 -27.66
CA GLY A 312 2.21 1.89 -26.77
C GLY A 312 2.76 1.77 -25.34
N GLY A 313 3.81 0.97 -25.12
CA GLY A 313 4.45 0.79 -23.82
C GLY A 313 5.97 0.98 -23.80
N GLY A 314 6.65 1.15 -24.95
CA GLY A 314 8.11 1.02 -25.00
C GLY A 314 8.92 2.32 -24.92
N ALA A 315 8.42 3.44 -25.47
CA ALA A 315 9.27 4.62 -25.68
C ALA A 315 9.55 5.43 -24.40
N ALA A 316 8.55 5.59 -23.54
CA ALA A 316 8.70 6.40 -22.32
C ALA A 316 9.63 5.74 -21.30
N ASP A 317 9.61 4.41 -21.18
CA ASP A 317 10.46 3.69 -20.23
C ASP A 317 11.93 3.66 -20.66
N LYS A 318 12.21 3.81 -21.97
CA LYS A 318 13.57 3.93 -22.50
C LYS A 318 14.24 5.24 -22.09
N ILE A 319 13.50 6.34 -21.92
CA ILE A 319 14.06 7.64 -21.54
C ILE A 319 14.72 7.56 -20.16
N TRP A 320 14.07 6.86 -19.23
CA TRP A 320 14.41 6.86 -17.81
C TRP A 320 15.32 5.70 -17.39
N TRP A 321 16.12 5.15 -18.31
CA TRP A 321 16.85 3.91 -18.05
C TRP A 321 17.91 4.07 -16.95
N ARG A 322 18.65 5.19 -16.89
CA ARG A 322 19.66 5.44 -15.83
C ARG A 322 18.98 5.56 -14.48
N THR A 323 17.94 6.41 -14.43
CA THR A 323 17.14 6.60 -13.22
C THR A 323 16.54 5.28 -12.75
N GLY A 324 16.04 4.46 -13.68
CA GLY A 324 15.50 3.13 -13.39
C GLY A 324 16.54 2.18 -12.78
N LEU A 325 17.76 2.13 -13.34
CA LEU A 325 18.86 1.31 -12.81
C LEU A 325 19.21 1.70 -11.37
N VAL A 326 19.37 3.00 -11.10
CA VAL A 326 19.69 3.51 -9.75
C VAL A 326 18.59 3.15 -8.77
N ILE A 327 17.32 3.39 -9.11
CA ILE A 327 16.20 3.07 -8.22
C ILE A 327 16.12 1.56 -7.95
N ARG A 328 16.33 0.71 -8.95
CA ARG A 328 16.37 -0.75 -8.75
C ARG A 328 17.55 -1.19 -7.89
N ALA A 329 18.72 -0.59 -8.07
CA ALA A 329 19.88 -0.88 -7.23
C ALA A 329 19.66 -0.44 -5.76
N LEU A 330 19.08 0.74 -5.53
CA LEU A 330 18.73 1.24 -4.19
C LEU A 330 17.65 0.38 -3.53
N LEU A 331 16.72 -0.20 -4.29
CA LEU A 331 15.60 -1.00 -3.75
C LEU A 331 15.84 -2.51 -3.81
N ASN A 332 17.07 -2.93 -4.14
CA ASN A 332 17.45 -4.34 -4.20
C ASN A 332 17.13 -5.12 -2.90
N PRO A 333 17.29 -4.58 -1.67
CA PRO A 333 16.86 -5.28 -0.46
C PRO A 333 15.34 -5.57 -0.42
N ALA A 334 14.49 -4.65 -0.89
CA ALA A 334 13.05 -4.90 -0.98
C ALA A 334 12.72 -5.98 -2.03
N ALA A 335 13.44 -5.98 -3.16
CA ALA A 335 13.29 -7.04 -4.16
C ALA A 335 13.71 -8.42 -3.62
N LYS A 336 14.83 -8.50 -2.88
CA LYS A 336 15.28 -9.71 -2.19
C LYS A 336 14.27 -10.19 -1.16
N GLU A 337 13.74 -9.28 -0.34
CA GLU A 337 12.72 -9.60 0.67
C GLU A 337 11.41 -10.07 0.00
N ARG A 338 10.98 -9.44 -1.09
CA ARG A 338 9.86 -9.92 -1.91
C ARG A 338 10.10 -11.35 -2.42
N ALA A 339 11.29 -11.64 -2.93
CA ALA A 339 11.65 -12.97 -3.42
C ALA A 339 11.70 -14.01 -2.28
N ARG A 340 12.22 -13.64 -1.11
CA ARG A 340 12.19 -14.47 0.11
C ARG A 340 10.76 -14.77 0.53
N PHE A 341 9.91 -13.75 0.55
CA PHE A 341 8.50 -13.84 0.90
C PHE A 341 7.73 -14.74 -0.08
N ARG A 342 7.98 -14.63 -1.39
CA ARG A 342 7.46 -15.55 -2.42
C ARG A 342 7.89 -16.99 -2.19
N ARG A 343 9.18 -17.24 -1.95
CA ARG A 343 9.71 -18.58 -1.65
C ARG A 343 9.07 -19.17 -0.38
N ALA A 344 8.90 -18.37 0.67
CA ALA A 344 8.25 -18.79 1.91
C ALA A 344 6.80 -19.22 1.68
N VAL A 345 6.02 -18.46 0.90
CA VAL A 345 4.65 -18.82 0.52
C VAL A 345 4.61 -20.08 -0.33
N ALA A 346 5.50 -20.22 -1.33
CA ALA A 346 5.58 -21.41 -2.18
C ALA A 346 5.90 -22.66 -1.36
N ASN A 347 6.96 -22.62 -0.53
CA ASN A 347 7.33 -23.73 0.35
C ASN A 347 6.21 -24.08 1.35
N ALA A 348 5.48 -23.08 1.85
CA ALA A 348 4.35 -23.30 2.74
C ALA A 348 3.17 -23.98 2.02
N ARG A 349 2.91 -23.60 0.76
CA ARG A 349 1.90 -24.22 -0.10
C ARG A 349 2.25 -25.68 -0.41
N ASP A 350 3.52 -25.97 -0.68
CA ASP A 350 3.98 -27.33 -0.94
C ASP A 350 3.85 -28.20 0.32
N ARG A 351 4.21 -27.68 1.49
CA ARG A 351 4.00 -28.38 2.78
C ARG A 351 2.53 -28.60 3.13
N ALA A 352 1.67 -27.64 2.81
CA ALA A 352 0.23 -27.75 3.09
C ALA A 352 -0.49 -28.71 2.11
N SER A 353 0.00 -28.83 0.87
CA SER A 353 -0.57 -29.72 -0.16
C SER A 353 0.01 -31.13 -0.14
N GLY A 354 1.28 -31.27 0.27
CA GLY A 354 1.95 -32.53 0.54
C GLY A 354 1.31 -33.20 1.75
N GLY A 355 0.25 -33.97 1.50
CA GLY A 355 -0.22 -34.99 2.42
C GLY A 355 1.00 -35.77 2.91
N MET A 356 1.11 -35.88 4.23
CA MET A 356 2.24 -36.40 4.99
C MET A 356 2.44 -37.91 4.78
N ASP A 357 2.43 -38.37 3.53
CA ASP A 357 3.00 -39.64 3.08
C ASP A 357 4.53 -39.46 2.93
N VAL A 358 5.14 -38.78 3.90
CA VAL A 358 6.57 -38.89 4.13
C VAL A 358 6.74 -40.28 4.69
N ASP A 359 7.02 -41.20 3.77
CA ASP A 359 7.52 -42.54 3.99
C ASP A 359 8.64 -42.47 5.04
N GLU A 360 8.29 -42.64 6.33
CA GLU A 360 9.23 -42.72 7.47
C GLU A 360 10.28 -43.84 7.27
N ASN A 361 10.16 -44.64 6.21
CA ASN A 361 11.12 -45.68 5.81
C ASN A 361 12.33 -45.19 5.00
N ARG A 362 12.50 -43.88 4.73
CA ARG A 362 13.69 -43.37 4.00
C ARG A 362 14.85 -42.93 4.90
N GLU A 363 15.02 -43.54 6.08
CA GLU A 363 16.23 -43.40 6.90
C GLU A 363 17.41 -44.31 6.47
N GLY A 364 17.28 -45.09 5.39
CA GLY A 364 18.21 -46.18 5.07
C GLY A 364 19.30 -45.97 4.01
N SER A 365 19.39 -44.83 3.32
CA SER A 365 20.27 -44.75 2.12
C SER A 365 20.97 -43.40 1.95
N ALA A 366 21.91 -43.12 2.85
CA ALA A 366 22.78 -41.93 2.83
C ALA A 366 24.27 -42.30 2.64
N MET A 367 24.54 -43.28 1.78
CA MET A 367 25.89 -43.57 1.30
C MET A 367 25.80 -43.99 -0.16
N ASP A 368 25.91 -43.04 -1.09
CA ASP A 368 26.64 -43.17 -2.36
C ASP A 368 26.18 -42.04 -3.31
N GLU A 369 26.92 -40.94 -3.37
CA GLU A 369 26.87 -40.04 -4.53
C GLU A 369 28.15 -39.19 -4.62
N GLY A 370 29.26 -39.89 -4.87
CA GLY A 370 30.45 -39.31 -5.50
C GLY A 370 30.26 -39.27 -7.02
N GLY A 371 29.42 -38.36 -7.51
CA GLY A 371 29.05 -38.26 -8.93
C GLY A 371 29.48 -36.95 -9.57
N ASN A 372 30.71 -36.94 -10.09
CA ASN A 372 31.34 -35.87 -10.86
C ASN A 372 30.51 -35.46 -12.10
N GLY A 373 29.81 -34.33 -12.04
CA GLY A 373 29.05 -33.76 -13.16
C GLY A 373 29.38 -32.27 -13.33
N GLY A 374 30.38 -31.98 -14.17
CA GLY A 374 30.76 -30.62 -14.55
C GLY A 374 29.70 -29.95 -15.41
N GLY A 375 28.78 -29.22 -14.77
CA GLY A 375 27.92 -28.24 -15.43
C GLY A 375 28.41 -26.84 -15.09
N THR A 376 28.91 -26.11 -16.08
CA THR A 376 29.18 -24.66 -16.02
C THR A 376 27.85 -23.90 -15.97
N GLY A 377 27.08 -24.10 -14.91
CA GLY A 377 25.90 -23.31 -14.59
C GLY A 377 26.35 -22.06 -13.84
N ASP A 378 25.96 -20.89 -14.34
CA ASP A 378 26.12 -19.59 -13.69
C ASP A 378 25.71 -19.68 -12.22
N ASN A 379 26.73 -19.78 -11.38
CA ASN A 379 26.64 -20.09 -9.97
C ASN A 379 26.60 -18.79 -9.15
N ASP A 380 25.81 -17.80 -9.60
CA ASP A 380 25.49 -16.58 -8.83
C ASP A 380 24.66 -16.90 -7.56
N ASN A 381 24.34 -18.18 -7.33
CA ASN A 381 23.69 -18.71 -6.13
C ASN A 381 24.68 -19.32 -5.11
N VAL A 382 25.99 -19.27 -5.37
CA VAL A 382 27.02 -19.88 -4.50
C VAL A 382 27.51 -18.87 -3.49
N GLY A 383 26.90 -18.89 -2.31
CA GLY A 383 27.48 -18.22 -1.14
C GLY A 383 26.52 -17.58 -0.16
N GLU A 384 25.20 -17.79 -0.27
CA GLU A 384 24.28 -17.49 0.84
C GLU A 384 24.44 -18.57 1.94
N SER A 385 25.67 -18.71 2.42
CA SER A 385 26.12 -19.60 3.47
C SER A 385 25.52 -19.12 4.79
N GLY A 386 24.26 -19.46 5.06
CA GLY A 386 23.70 -19.78 6.37
C GLY A 386 23.93 -18.83 7.56
N VAL A 387 24.58 -17.69 7.37
CA VAL A 387 24.59 -16.59 8.33
C VAL A 387 23.16 -16.12 8.27
N ALA A 388 22.38 -16.53 9.27
CA ALA A 388 21.11 -15.91 9.57
C ALA A 388 21.42 -14.42 9.59
N LEU A 389 21.08 -13.73 8.49
CA LEU A 389 21.03 -12.29 8.45
C LEU A 389 20.15 -11.96 9.64
N GLU A 390 20.80 -11.54 10.73
CA GLU A 390 20.15 -10.93 11.88
C GLU A 390 19.11 -10.02 11.26
N SER A 391 17.85 -10.17 11.67
CA SER A 391 16.68 -9.55 11.07
C SER A 391 16.92 -8.04 10.88
N ALA A 392 17.60 -7.70 9.79
CA ALA A 392 17.99 -6.36 9.47
C ALA A 392 16.69 -5.67 9.12
N ASP A 393 16.48 -4.50 9.68
CA ASP A 393 15.31 -3.71 9.36
C ASP A 393 15.49 -3.18 7.93
N VAL A 394 15.12 -4.01 6.96
CA VAL A 394 15.23 -3.75 5.52
C VAL A 394 14.62 -2.40 5.17
N LEU A 395 13.53 -2.01 5.86
CA LEU A 395 12.87 -0.73 5.61
C LEU A 395 13.73 0.44 6.08
N THR A 396 14.33 0.34 7.28
CA THR A 396 15.26 1.36 7.80
C THR A 396 16.47 1.50 6.88
N ASP A 397 17.09 0.40 6.48
CA ASP A 397 18.25 0.40 5.58
C ASP A 397 17.93 1.08 4.24
N ILE A 398 16.79 0.75 3.63
CA ILE A 398 16.34 1.39 2.39
C ILE A 398 16.08 2.89 2.61
N CYS A 399 15.43 3.27 3.70
CA CYS A 399 15.11 4.67 3.97
C CYS A 399 16.38 5.53 4.16
N ASP A 400 17.43 4.97 4.75
CA ASP A 400 18.71 5.63 4.92
C ASP A 400 19.47 5.75 3.60
N VAL A 401 19.54 4.66 2.82
CA VAL A 401 20.19 4.62 1.52
C VAL A 401 19.52 5.55 0.50
N VAL A 402 18.18 5.58 0.46
CA VAL A 402 17.42 6.52 -0.40
C VAL A 402 17.75 7.98 -0.05
N GLY A 403 17.96 8.30 1.24
CA GLY A 403 18.40 9.64 1.64
C GLY A 403 19.84 9.95 1.25
N ARG A 404 20.76 9.01 1.49
CA ARG A 404 22.19 9.15 1.20
C ARG A 404 22.47 9.35 -0.29
N TYR A 405 21.85 8.54 -1.15
CA TYR A 405 22.06 8.57 -2.60
C TYR A 405 21.06 9.47 -3.33
N ARG A 406 20.35 10.35 -2.62
CA ARG A 406 19.51 11.40 -3.23
C ARG A 406 20.24 12.14 -4.37
N PRO A 407 21.50 12.62 -4.22
CA PRO A 407 22.19 13.35 -5.29
C PRO A 407 22.35 12.53 -6.57
N VAL A 408 22.56 11.21 -6.45
CA VAL A 408 22.69 10.30 -7.59
C VAL A 408 21.37 10.22 -8.36
N VAL A 409 20.25 9.98 -7.66
CA VAL A 409 18.92 9.86 -8.28
C VAL A 409 18.54 11.14 -9.04
N LEU A 410 18.77 12.30 -8.42
CA LEU A 410 18.46 13.59 -9.04
C LEU A 410 19.35 13.86 -10.26
N ALA A 411 20.63 13.52 -10.19
CA ALA A 411 21.55 13.71 -11.30
C ALA A 411 21.25 12.78 -12.48
N THR A 412 20.90 11.51 -12.23
CA THR A 412 20.47 10.60 -13.31
C THR A 412 19.15 11.03 -13.93
N LEU A 413 18.21 11.54 -13.12
CA LEU A 413 16.95 12.08 -13.62
C LEU A 413 17.20 13.28 -14.54
N ALA A 414 18.02 14.24 -14.10
CA ALA A 414 18.38 15.40 -14.92
C ALA A 414 19.12 14.99 -16.21
N ARG A 415 20.03 14.01 -16.13
CA ARG A 415 20.73 13.49 -17.32
C ARG A 415 19.78 12.81 -18.30
N ASP A 416 18.82 12.03 -17.82
CA ASP A 416 17.81 11.37 -18.66
C ASP A 416 16.91 12.42 -19.36
N VAL A 417 16.52 13.51 -18.65
CA VAL A 417 15.81 14.64 -19.27
C VAL A 417 16.65 15.31 -20.35
N GLN A 418 17.91 15.64 -20.05
CA GLN A 418 18.81 16.30 -20.98
C GLN A 418 18.99 15.48 -22.27
N VAL A 419 19.29 14.18 -22.14
CA VAL A 419 19.47 13.29 -23.30
C VAL A 419 18.18 13.20 -24.13
N HIS A 420 17.01 13.19 -23.48
CA HIS A 420 15.74 13.22 -24.21
C HIS A 420 15.53 14.52 -24.98
N GLU A 421 15.85 15.66 -24.38
CA GLU A 421 15.76 16.97 -25.07
C GLU A 421 16.71 17.06 -26.25
N GLU A 422 17.95 16.59 -26.09
CA GLU A 422 18.93 16.48 -27.19
C GLU A 422 18.39 15.61 -28.32
N ASN A 423 17.78 14.47 -27.99
CA ASN A 423 17.15 13.58 -28.97
C ASN A 423 15.92 14.20 -29.66
N MET A 424 15.11 14.98 -28.94
CA MET A 424 14.00 15.74 -29.54
C MET A 424 14.52 16.83 -30.49
N ASP A 425 15.59 17.53 -30.11
CA ASP A 425 16.23 18.56 -30.94
C ASP A 425 16.81 17.96 -32.23
N LEU A 426 17.45 16.79 -32.16
CA LEU A 426 17.96 16.07 -33.33
C LEU A 426 16.85 15.63 -34.29
N ARG A 427 15.67 15.27 -33.76
CA ARG A 427 14.47 14.93 -34.56
C ARG A 427 13.69 16.16 -35.04
N GLY A 428 14.00 17.36 -34.54
CA GLY A 428 13.24 18.58 -34.83
C GLY A 428 11.85 18.62 -34.17
N GLU A 429 11.65 17.89 -33.07
CA GLU A 429 10.41 17.90 -32.30
C GLU A 429 10.31 19.15 -31.41
N VAL A 430 9.09 19.54 -31.04
CA VAL A 430 8.87 20.68 -30.14
C VAL A 430 9.27 20.26 -28.72
N LYS A 431 10.20 21.01 -28.12
CA LYS A 431 10.59 20.83 -26.72
C LYS A 431 9.37 20.85 -25.81
N LYS A 432 9.25 19.82 -24.97
CA LYS A 432 8.27 19.77 -23.89
C LYS A 432 8.71 20.70 -22.77
N ASP A 433 7.76 21.11 -21.93
CA ASP A 433 8.08 21.84 -20.72
C ASP A 433 8.97 20.98 -19.80
N GLU A 434 10.12 21.53 -19.38
CA GLU A 434 11.10 20.83 -18.54
C GLU A 434 10.48 20.36 -17.21
N GLY A 435 9.59 21.18 -16.63
CA GLY A 435 8.88 20.87 -15.39
C GLY A 435 7.95 19.66 -15.56
N ASP A 436 7.21 19.59 -16.66
CA ASP A 436 6.39 18.42 -16.99
C ASP A 436 7.26 17.17 -17.24
N MET A 437 8.43 17.30 -17.88
CA MET A 437 9.36 16.18 -18.10
C MET A 437 9.91 15.63 -16.78
N LEU A 438 10.38 16.50 -15.89
CA LEU A 438 10.83 16.11 -14.55
C LEU A 438 9.71 15.42 -13.77
N LEU A 439 8.50 15.97 -13.81
CA LEU A 439 7.32 15.38 -13.17
C LEU A 439 7.02 13.97 -13.71
N MET A 440 7.21 13.72 -15.01
CA MET A 440 7.06 12.38 -15.59
C MET A 440 8.14 11.41 -15.11
N GLY A 441 9.39 11.88 -14.97
CA GLY A 441 10.45 11.08 -14.38
C GLY A 441 10.22 10.74 -12.91
N GLU A 442 9.67 11.66 -12.11
CA GLU A 442 9.25 11.38 -10.72
C GLU A 442 8.14 10.31 -10.67
N VAL A 443 7.16 10.39 -11.57
CA VAL A 443 6.11 9.35 -11.70
C VAL A 443 6.71 8.01 -12.11
N TYR A 444 7.73 8.00 -12.98
CA TYR A 444 8.46 6.79 -13.34
C TYR A 444 9.19 6.18 -12.14
N ILE A 445 9.89 7.00 -11.33
CA ILE A 445 10.53 6.55 -10.08
C ILE A 445 9.50 5.85 -9.18
N LEU A 446 8.33 6.46 -8.97
CA LEU A 446 7.28 5.89 -8.13
C LEU A 446 6.76 4.53 -8.65
N ARG A 447 6.74 4.33 -9.97
CA ARG A 447 6.39 3.02 -10.55
C ARG A 447 7.44 1.95 -10.31
N GLN A 448 8.72 2.32 -10.39
CA GLN A 448 9.79 1.40 -10.04
C GLN A 448 9.66 1.00 -8.57
N VAL A 449 9.42 1.97 -7.68
CA VAL A 449 9.15 1.73 -6.25
C VAL A 449 7.95 0.82 -6.07
N GLU A 450 6.83 1.06 -6.75
CA GLU A 450 5.65 0.21 -6.71
C GLU A 450 5.98 -1.23 -7.13
N GLY A 451 6.70 -1.40 -8.24
CA GLY A 451 7.09 -2.72 -8.74
C GLY A 451 7.91 -3.53 -7.72
N MET A 452 8.69 -2.86 -6.88
CA MET A 452 9.56 -3.52 -5.90
C MET A 452 8.93 -3.65 -4.51
N ALA A 453 8.18 -2.65 -4.05
CA ALA A 453 7.71 -2.55 -2.67
C ALA A 453 6.21 -2.82 -2.47
N SER A 454 5.41 -2.94 -3.53
CA SER A 454 3.94 -3.05 -3.41
C SER A 454 3.43 -4.30 -2.68
N TYR A 455 4.27 -5.33 -2.49
CA TYR A 455 3.94 -6.51 -1.68
C TYR A 455 3.66 -6.17 -0.21
N SER A 456 4.17 -5.03 0.29
CA SER A 456 3.90 -4.51 1.61
C SER A 456 3.47 -3.04 1.52
N ALA A 457 2.24 -2.76 1.93
CA ALA A 457 1.72 -1.38 1.93
C ALA A 457 2.57 -0.45 2.81
N ILE A 458 3.07 -0.96 3.94
CA ILE A 458 3.93 -0.22 4.86
C ILE A 458 5.28 0.10 4.20
N MET A 459 5.87 -0.87 3.50
CA MET A 459 7.14 -0.68 2.78
C MET A 459 6.99 0.40 1.70
N LEU A 460 5.97 0.25 0.84
CA LEU A 460 5.68 1.22 -0.22
C LEU A 460 5.45 2.63 0.33
N GLU A 461 4.56 2.78 1.31
CA GLU A 461 4.22 4.07 1.90
C GLU A 461 5.42 4.73 2.58
N SER A 462 6.24 3.95 3.29
CA SER A 462 7.42 4.47 3.99
C SER A 462 8.51 4.94 3.02
N ILE A 463 8.77 4.17 1.95
CA ILE A 463 9.72 4.56 0.90
C ILE A 463 9.24 5.84 0.19
N VAL A 464 7.96 5.90 -0.20
CA VAL A 464 7.38 7.09 -0.84
C VAL A 464 7.47 8.31 0.08
N ASN A 465 7.07 8.18 1.35
CA ASN A 465 7.20 9.25 2.33
C ASN A 465 8.65 9.71 2.51
N ARG A 466 9.62 8.79 2.49
CA ARG A 466 11.04 9.12 2.57
C ARG A 466 11.52 9.85 1.33
N MET A 467 11.10 9.43 0.13
CA MET A 467 11.43 10.12 -1.13
C MET A 467 10.89 11.54 -1.17
N ILE A 468 9.67 11.78 -0.68
CA ILE A 468 9.07 13.13 -0.60
C ILE A 468 9.86 14.01 0.37
N ARG A 469 10.18 13.50 1.58
CA ARG A 469 10.99 14.23 2.57
C ARG A 469 12.37 14.60 2.04
N ASN A 470 12.96 13.71 1.25
CA ASN A 470 14.23 13.95 0.58
C ASN A 470 14.09 14.72 -0.73
N ARG A 471 12.90 15.24 -1.10
CA ARG A 471 12.66 15.97 -2.36
C ARG A 471 13.18 15.21 -3.60
N ILE A 472 13.02 13.90 -3.61
CA ILE A 472 13.27 13.05 -4.79
C ILE A 472 12.03 13.04 -5.69
N VAL A 473 10.84 13.09 -5.06
CA VAL A 473 9.55 13.17 -5.74
C VAL A 473 8.68 14.22 -5.06
N GLY A 474 7.89 14.96 -5.85
CA GLY A 474 6.93 15.94 -5.35
C GLY A 474 5.55 15.35 -5.03
N GLY A 475 4.74 16.10 -4.27
CA GLY A 475 3.36 15.69 -3.98
C GLY A 475 2.47 15.57 -5.22
N MET A 476 2.75 16.37 -6.27
CA MET A 476 2.06 16.25 -7.56
C MET A 476 2.39 14.93 -8.28
N ALA A 477 3.65 14.48 -8.26
CA ALA A 477 4.04 13.20 -8.85
C ALA A 477 3.32 12.03 -8.17
N VAL A 478 3.24 12.05 -6.83
CA VAL A 478 2.52 11.04 -6.06
C VAL A 478 1.05 10.99 -6.44
N LEU A 479 0.41 12.15 -6.63
CA LEU A 479 -0.97 12.23 -7.09
C LEU A 479 -1.16 11.68 -8.50
N ARG A 480 -0.33 12.09 -9.46
CA ARG A 480 -0.41 11.61 -10.86
C ARG A 480 -0.18 10.10 -10.94
N TRP A 481 0.82 9.59 -10.24
CA TRP A 481 1.08 8.15 -10.09
C TRP A 481 -0.12 7.43 -9.47
N GLY A 482 -0.65 7.92 -8.35
CA GLY A 482 -1.82 7.35 -7.68
C GLY A 482 -3.07 7.28 -8.55
N LEU A 483 -3.29 8.28 -9.40
CA LEU A 483 -4.40 8.34 -10.37
C LEU A 483 -4.08 7.65 -11.72
N GLY A 484 -2.99 6.90 -11.77
CA GLY A 484 -2.63 6.03 -12.90
C GLY A 484 -2.17 6.77 -14.16
N GLU A 485 -1.75 8.03 -14.06
CA GLU A 485 -1.26 8.80 -15.20
C GLU A 485 0.07 8.25 -15.71
N ARG A 486 0.12 7.85 -16.98
CA ARG A 486 1.34 7.46 -17.68
C ARG A 486 1.89 8.67 -18.42
N GLY A 487 3.04 9.18 -17.99
CA GLY A 487 4.23 9.53 -18.79
C GLY A 487 4.12 10.31 -20.11
N GLY A 488 3.12 10.03 -20.95
CA GLY A 488 2.89 10.67 -22.23
C GLY A 488 1.85 11.77 -22.10
N GLY A 489 2.26 13.01 -22.35
CA GLY A 489 1.36 14.18 -22.42
C GLY A 489 0.35 14.14 -23.58
N GLY A 490 0.19 13.00 -24.25
CA GLY A 490 -0.81 12.81 -25.29
C GLY A 490 -2.20 12.71 -24.68
N VAL A 491 -3.08 13.67 -25.00
CA VAL A 491 -4.53 13.63 -24.68
C VAL A 491 -5.19 12.33 -25.17
N ASN A 492 -4.58 11.65 -26.15
CA ASN A 492 -5.06 10.42 -26.77
C ASN A 492 -4.36 9.13 -26.29
N ASP A 493 -3.35 9.21 -25.43
CA ASP A 493 -2.59 8.01 -25.02
C ASP A 493 -3.36 7.21 -23.98
N GLY A 494 -4.21 6.28 -24.44
CA GLY A 494 -4.55 5.00 -23.78
C GLY A 494 -4.87 5.02 -22.28
N ASP A 495 -5.25 6.18 -21.76
CA ASP A 495 -5.26 6.48 -20.35
C ASP A 495 -6.55 5.92 -19.74
N ASP A 496 -6.45 4.65 -19.39
CA ASP A 496 -7.63 3.82 -19.23
C ASP A 496 -8.12 3.70 -17.79
N GLY A 497 -7.54 4.43 -16.85
CA GLY A 497 -7.89 4.33 -15.43
C GLY A 497 -7.73 2.91 -14.84
N SER A 498 -7.15 1.96 -15.59
CA SER A 498 -6.87 0.61 -15.08
C SER A 498 -5.73 0.60 -14.06
N ALA A 499 -4.90 1.64 -14.07
CA ALA A 499 -3.73 1.79 -13.21
C ALA A 499 -3.97 2.70 -12.00
N VAL A 500 -5.23 3.04 -11.66
CA VAL A 500 -5.49 3.82 -10.43
C VAL A 500 -5.12 2.95 -9.24
N LEU A 501 -4.20 3.44 -8.42
CA LEU A 501 -3.71 2.69 -7.27
C LEU A 501 -4.82 2.52 -6.23
N PRO A 502 -4.94 1.33 -5.63
CA PRO A 502 -5.66 1.19 -4.38
C PRO A 502 -5.09 2.18 -3.35
N ARG A 503 -5.94 2.91 -2.64
CA ARG A 503 -5.53 3.93 -1.64
C ARG A 503 -4.75 5.12 -2.21
N TRP A 504 -4.89 5.46 -3.50
CA TRP A 504 -4.25 6.66 -4.06
C TRP A 504 -4.44 7.90 -3.17
N HIS A 505 -5.65 8.08 -2.60
CA HIS A 505 -5.98 9.20 -1.73
C HIS A 505 -5.15 9.24 -0.43
N ALA A 506 -4.79 8.09 0.15
CA ALA A 506 -4.01 8.04 1.38
C ALA A 506 -2.56 8.47 1.12
N LEU A 507 -1.96 7.94 0.05
CA LEU A 507 -0.61 8.32 -0.40
C LEU A 507 -0.55 9.80 -0.78
N SER A 508 -1.53 10.30 -1.54
CA SER A 508 -1.61 11.73 -1.90
C SER A 508 -1.83 12.63 -0.68
N SER A 509 -2.67 12.23 0.29
CA SER A 509 -2.87 13.00 1.53
C SER A 509 -1.58 13.09 2.34
N ALA A 510 -0.88 11.98 2.53
CA ALA A 510 0.42 11.95 3.21
C ALA A 510 1.45 12.84 2.49
N ALA A 511 1.46 12.80 1.15
CA ALA A 511 2.34 13.65 0.35
C ALA A 511 2.02 15.15 0.46
N VAL A 512 0.73 15.50 0.54
CA VAL A 512 0.32 16.89 0.80
C VAL A 512 0.74 17.32 2.20
N GLN A 513 0.56 16.48 3.22
CA GLN A 513 0.98 16.79 4.58
C GLN A 513 2.49 17.07 4.65
N ILE A 514 3.30 16.14 4.13
CA ILE A 514 4.76 16.28 4.13
C ILE A 514 5.18 17.52 3.32
N GLY A 515 4.55 17.76 2.17
CA GLY A 515 4.84 18.92 1.35
C GLY A 515 4.48 20.25 2.01
N ILE A 516 3.39 20.32 2.78
CA ILE A 516 3.06 21.48 3.62
C ILE A 516 4.15 21.70 4.67
N GLU A 517 4.61 20.64 5.33
CA GLU A 517 5.69 20.73 6.34
C GLU A 517 6.99 21.27 5.72
N ILE A 518 7.40 20.74 4.56
CA ILE A 518 8.58 21.20 3.80
C ILE A 518 8.43 22.66 3.36
N ALA A 519 7.27 23.01 2.79
CA ALA A 519 6.99 24.36 2.34
C ALA A 519 7.10 25.33 3.51
N LEU A 520 6.64 24.98 4.71
CA LEU A 520 6.72 25.85 5.88
C LEU A 520 8.14 25.96 6.46
N SER A 521 8.94 24.89 6.43
CA SER A 521 10.33 24.91 6.95
C SER A 521 11.28 25.78 6.13
N ASP A 522 11.04 25.94 4.82
CA ASP A 522 11.91 26.73 3.92
C ASP A 522 11.82 28.25 4.12
N SER A 523 11.10 28.72 5.15
CA SER A 523 10.83 30.16 5.35
C SER A 523 12.03 30.94 5.93
N GLY A 524 13.13 30.27 6.26
CA GLY A 524 14.33 30.88 6.83
C GLY A 524 15.40 31.33 5.82
N SER A 525 15.35 30.86 4.58
CA SER A 525 16.24 31.31 3.49
C SER A 525 15.39 32.08 2.48
N GLY A 526 15.67 33.35 2.23
CA GLY A 526 14.87 34.26 1.38
C GLY A 526 14.75 33.90 -0.10
N GLY A 527 14.84 32.63 -0.49
CA GLY A 527 14.64 32.11 -1.83
C GLY A 527 13.15 31.87 -2.15
N ASP A 528 12.78 32.18 -3.38
CA ASP A 528 11.42 32.07 -3.92
C ASP A 528 10.92 30.60 -3.93
N PRO A 529 9.83 30.24 -3.23
CA PRO A 529 9.38 28.85 -3.05
C PRO A 529 8.72 28.20 -4.28
N THR A 530 8.54 28.93 -5.38
CA THR A 530 7.94 28.39 -6.63
C THR A 530 8.95 28.05 -7.72
N GLY A 531 10.24 28.33 -7.51
CA GLY A 531 11.28 27.85 -8.42
C GLY A 531 11.44 26.35 -8.26
N SER A 532 11.30 25.59 -9.36
CA SER A 532 11.76 24.20 -9.43
C SER A 532 13.20 24.16 -8.94
N GLY A 533 13.40 23.72 -7.70
CA GLY A 533 14.64 23.80 -6.93
C GLY A 533 15.77 22.89 -7.42
N PHE A 534 15.86 22.70 -8.74
CA PHE A 534 16.92 21.99 -9.46
C PHE A 534 18.04 22.91 -9.94
N GLY A 535 17.95 24.22 -9.66
CA GLY A 535 19.07 25.14 -9.84
C GLY A 535 20.17 24.88 -8.82
N ALA A 536 21.10 23.98 -9.15
CA ALA A 536 22.41 23.88 -8.52
C ALA A 536 23.23 25.13 -8.90
N GLY A 537 22.95 26.25 -8.24
CA GLY A 537 23.65 27.51 -8.43
C GLY A 537 23.83 28.20 -7.10
N ASP A 538 25.08 28.19 -6.63
CA ASP A 538 25.63 28.95 -5.51
C ASP A 538 24.92 30.29 -5.27
N ASP A 539 24.02 30.33 -4.29
CA ASP A 539 23.34 31.56 -3.87
C ASP A 539 24.30 32.33 -2.94
N ILE A 540 25.32 32.96 -3.54
CA ILE A 540 26.22 33.91 -2.89
C ILE A 540 25.36 35.09 -2.45
N GLY A 541 24.97 35.07 -1.18
CA GLY A 541 24.10 36.05 -0.55
C GLY A 541 24.52 37.50 -0.82
N MET A 542 23.80 38.15 -1.72
CA MET A 542 23.79 39.61 -1.81
C MET A 542 22.82 40.11 -0.74
N ILE A 543 23.37 40.49 0.42
CA ILE A 543 22.63 41.20 1.47
C ILE A 543 22.27 42.58 0.92
N ILE A 544 21.05 42.71 0.39
CA ILE A 544 20.47 44.01 0.08
C ILE A 544 19.97 44.57 1.41
N ASP A 545 20.77 45.44 2.02
CA ASP A 545 20.34 46.30 3.13
C ASP A 545 19.22 47.22 2.65
N GLY A 546 17.98 46.75 2.74
CA GLY A 546 16.77 47.53 2.54
C GLY A 546 16.53 48.46 3.73
N GLY A 547 17.36 49.51 3.86
CA GLY A 547 17.11 50.61 4.78
C GLY A 547 15.95 51.48 4.28
N GLY A 548 14.79 51.35 4.91
CA GLY A 548 13.57 52.09 4.55
C GLY A 548 12.52 52.09 5.65
N ASP A 549 12.81 52.82 6.73
CA ASP A 549 11.97 53.76 7.50
C ASP A 549 10.41 53.68 7.56
N ASP A 550 9.78 52.51 7.48
CA ASP A 550 8.33 52.40 7.70
C ASP A 550 7.97 52.02 9.14
N ALA A 551 7.98 53.03 10.00
CA ALA A 551 7.44 53.01 11.34
C ALA A 551 5.90 53.10 11.33
N ASP A 552 5.20 51.98 11.09
CA ASP A 552 3.79 51.83 11.46
C ASP A 552 3.54 50.44 12.09
N GLY A 553 3.61 50.41 13.43
CA GLY A 553 3.98 49.24 14.23
C GLY A 553 2.85 48.32 14.71
N THR A 554 1.76 48.11 13.96
CA THR A 554 0.61 47.32 14.47
C THR A 554 0.05 46.20 13.59
N ASP A 555 0.54 45.99 12.36
CA ASP A 555 0.00 44.96 11.44
C ASP A 555 0.81 43.64 11.36
N GLY A 556 1.79 43.44 12.25
CA GLY A 556 2.76 42.34 12.18
C GLY A 556 2.16 40.92 12.21
N ALA A 557 1.20 40.64 13.09
CA ALA A 557 0.67 39.28 13.29
C ALA A 557 -0.26 38.81 12.17
N SER A 558 -1.17 39.69 11.72
CA SER A 558 -2.06 39.40 10.57
C SER A 558 -1.25 39.12 9.30
N SER A 559 -0.09 39.78 9.15
CA SER A 559 0.82 39.56 8.03
C SER A 559 1.49 38.18 8.03
N ALA A 560 1.85 37.63 9.20
CA ALA A 560 2.55 36.35 9.31
C ALA A 560 1.63 35.18 8.96
N LEU A 561 0.43 35.15 9.56
CA LEU A 561 -0.60 34.16 9.27
C LEU A 561 -1.01 34.19 7.79
N SER A 562 -1.18 35.38 7.22
CA SER A 562 -1.53 35.56 5.80
C SER A 562 -0.43 35.08 4.87
N ARG A 563 0.85 35.36 5.17
CA ARG A 563 2.00 34.85 4.40
C ARG A 563 2.08 33.32 4.46
N ARG A 564 1.87 32.74 5.64
CA ARG A 564 1.84 31.29 5.85
C ARG A 564 0.73 30.63 5.05
N MET A 565 -0.50 31.14 5.17
CA MET A 565 -1.65 30.65 4.42
C MET A 565 -1.41 30.74 2.91
N LYS A 566 -0.86 31.87 2.43
CA LYS A 566 -0.49 32.04 1.02
C LYS A 566 0.49 30.94 0.58
N LYS A 567 1.54 30.68 1.34
CA LYS A 567 2.54 29.64 1.03
C LYS A 567 1.91 28.24 0.95
N ILE A 568 1.05 27.90 1.92
CA ILE A 568 0.32 26.63 1.94
C ILE A 568 -0.60 26.53 0.71
N MET A 569 -1.37 27.58 0.40
CA MET A 569 -2.32 27.57 -0.72
C MET A 569 -1.63 27.55 -2.09
N THR A 570 -0.46 28.18 -2.23
CA THR A 570 0.36 28.09 -3.45
C THR A 570 0.80 26.65 -3.72
N TYR A 571 1.12 25.88 -2.67
CA TYR A 571 1.48 24.46 -2.82
C TYR A 571 0.25 23.56 -3.03
N VAL A 572 -0.77 23.69 -2.17
CA VAL A 572 -1.93 22.78 -2.12
C VAL A 572 -2.92 23.02 -3.27
N GLY A 573 -3.11 24.27 -3.70
CA GLY A 573 -4.10 24.67 -4.69
C GLY A 573 -4.02 23.88 -6.00
N PRO A 574 -2.84 23.84 -6.67
CA PRO A 574 -2.65 23.06 -7.89
C PRO A 574 -2.94 21.57 -7.72
N ILE A 575 -2.56 20.96 -6.60
CA ILE A 575 -2.76 19.53 -6.32
C ILE A 575 -4.26 19.21 -6.20
N VAL A 576 -5.02 20.02 -5.45
CA VAL A 576 -6.47 19.84 -5.29
C VAL A 576 -7.20 20.05 -6.62
N GLN A 577 -6.81 21.07 -7.39
CA GLN A 577 -7.38 21.35 -8.70
C GLN A 577 -7.13 20.18 -9.67
N HIS A 578 -5.89 19.69 -9.77
CA HIS A 578 -5.53 18.56 -10.61
C HIS A 578 -6.31 17.30 -10.22
N THR A 579 -6.40 17.03 -8.91
CA THR A 579 -7.17 15.88 -8.39
C THR A 579 -8.63 15.91 -8.87
N ALA A 580 -9.31 17.06 -8.72
CA ALA A 580 -10.70 17.19 -9.11
C ALA A 580 -10.89 17.02 -10.62
N GLN A 581 -10.05 17.67 -11.44
CA GLN A 581 -10.09 17.55 -12.90
C GLN A 581 -9.85 16.10 -13.34
N ARG A 582 -8.82 15.47 -12.79
CA ARG A 582 -8.41 14.12 -13.15
C ARG A 582 -9.44 13.07 -12.75
N VAL A 583 -9.98 13.14 -11.53
CA VAL A 583 -11.03 12.24 -11.07
C VAL A 583 -12.29 12.38 -11.93
N CYS A 584 -12.72 13.61 -12.25
CA CYS A 584 -13.85 13.84 -13.15
C CYS A 584 -13.61 13.22 -14.54
N HIS A 585 -12.42 13.40 -15.11
CA HIS A 585 -12.03 12.80 -16.39
C HIS A 585 -12.10 11.27 -16.36
N LEU A 586 -11.55 10.64 -15.32
CA LEU A 586 -11.60 9.18 -15.14
C LEU A 586 -13.03 8.66 -14.97
N LEU A 587 -13.89 9.41 -14.28
CA LEU A 587 -15.30 9.06 -14.12
C LEU A 587 -16.07 9.13 -15.45
N VAL A 588 -15.82 10.16 -16.27
CA VAL A 588 -16.39 10.29 -17.61
C VAL A 588 -15.94 9.15 -18.50
N LYS A 589 -14.63 8.89 -18.59
CA LYS A 589 -14.09 7.74 -19.34
C LYS A 589 -14.67 6.40 -18.89
N ALA A 590 -14.79 6.20 -17.58
CA ALA A 590 -15.39 4.98 -17.03
C ALA A 590 -16.88 4.86 -17.39
N HIS A 591 -17.61 5.98 -17.46
CA HIS A 591 -19.01 6.01 -17.86
C HIS A 591 -19.19 5.71 -19.36
N GLU A 592 -18.37 6.34 -20.21
CA GLU A 592 -18.39 6.13 -21.67
C GLU A 592 -18.20 4.66 -22.03
N ARG A 593 -17.27 3.95 -21.37
CA ARG A 593 -17.05 2.51 -21.59
C ARG A 593 -18.20 1.61 -21.17
N HIS A 594 -19.07 2.08 -20.28
CA HIS A 594 -20.24 1.32 -19.83
C HIS A 594 -21.54 1.80 -20.48
N SER A 595 -21.48 2.79 -21.37
CA SER A 595 -22.67 3.41 -21.96
C SER A 595 -23.48 2.45 -22.84
N ASP A 596 -22.82 1.47 -23.46
CA ASP A 596 -23.45 0.46 -24.32
C ASP A 596 -24.24 -0.60 -23.55
N ASP A 597 -23.98 -0.79 -22.26
CA ASP A 597 -24.72 -1.76 -21.45
C ASP A 597 -25.86 -1.05 -20.69
N ILE A 598 -27.07 -1.15 -21.26
CA ILE A 598 -28.33 -0.58 -20.73
C ILE A 598 -28.53 -0.91 -19.24
N LYS A 599 -28.00 -2.05 -18.77
CA LYS A 599 -28.13 -2.50 -17.38
C LYS A 599 -27.29 -1.67 -16.40
N TYR A 600 -26.23 -0.98 -16.86
CA TYR A 600 -25.28 -0.27 -16.00
C TYR A 600 -25.62 1.20 -15.76
N LYS A 601 -26.67 1.75 -16.38
CA LYS A 601 -27.03 3.18 -16.23
C LYS A 601 -27.37 3.64 -14.80
N LYS A 602 -27.57 2.72 -13.84
CA LYS A 602 -27.97 3.07 -12.46
C LYS A 602 -26.94 2.77 -11.37
N LYS A 603 -25.85 2.04 -11.66
CA LYS A 603 -24.90 1.61 -10.62
C LYS A 603 -23.48 2.01 -10.99
N LEU A 604 -22.81 2.72 -10.08
CA LEU A 604 -21.39 3.03 -10.21
C LEU A 604 -20.57 1.74 -10.13
N SER A 605 -19.54 1.64 -10.97
CA SER A 605 -18.56 0.56 -10.87
C SER A 605 -17.71 0.72 -9.60
N PRO A 606 -17.07 -0.35 -9.08
CA PRO A 606 -16.19 -0.25 -7.92
C PRO A 606 -15.10 0.82 -8.08
N LEU A 607 -14.51 0.94 -9.27
CA LEU A 607 -13.52 1.98 -9.57
C LEU A 607 -14.11 3.40 -9.47
N GLN A 608 -15.33 3.61 -9.99
CA GLN A 608 -15.99 4.92 -9.89
C GLN A 608 -16.29 5.29 -8.43
N VAL A 609 -16.71 4.32 -7.62
CA VAL A 609 -16.92 4.52 -6.18
C VAL A 609 -15.60 4.87 -5.48
N ASP A 610 -14.50 4.15 -5.79
CA ASP A 610 -13.17 4.44 -5.22
C ASP A 610 -12.66 5.84 -5.59
N LEU A 611 -12.90 6.28 -6.81
CA LEU A 611 -12.52 7.62 -7.27
C LEU A 611 -13.30 8.70 -6.53
N VAL A 612 -14.63 8.56 -6.41
CA VAL A 612 -15.49 9.52 -5.71
C VAL A 612 -15.18 9.56 -4.22
N GLU A 613 -15.13 8.41 -3.55
CA GLU A 613 -14.86 8.35 -2.11
C GLU A 613 -13.41 8.69 -1.78
N GLY A 614 -12.46 8.30 -2.63
CA GLY A 614 -11.06 8.70 -2.50
C GLY A 614 -10.89 10.22 -2.60
N MET A 615 -11.56 10.88 -3.55
CA MET A 615 -11.52 12.34 -3.67
C MET A 615 -12.12 13.05 -2.45
N LYS A 616 -13.25 12.56 -1.90
CA LYS A 616 -13.83 13.10 -0.66
C LYS A 616 -12.86 13.00 0.52
N GLN A 617 -12.25 11.83 0.69
CA GLN A 617 -11.28 11.58 1.76
C GLN A 617 -10.01 12.42 1.60
N PHE A 618 -9.50 12.54 0.38
CA PHE A 618 -8.38 13.40 0.06
C PHE A 618 -8.67 14.87 0.43
N ILE A 619 -9.77 15.45 -0.07
CA ILE A 619 -10.14 16.84 0.23
C ILE A 619 -10.29 17.07 1.74
N SER A 620 -10.97 16.16 2.45
CA SER A 620 -11.13 16.26 3.90
C SER A 620 -9.78 16.19 4.63
N SER A 621 -8.87 15.31 4.21
CA SER A 621 -7.54 15.18 4.79
C SER A 621 -6.71 16.44 4.56
N VAL A 622 -6.71 16.96 3.32
CA VAL A 622 -6.05 18.23 2.99
C VAL A 622 -6.55 19.37 3.85
N GLN A 623 -7.87 19.51 4.04
CA GLN A 623 -8.45 20.52 4.93
C GLN A 623 -7.92 20.38 6.36
N HIS A 624 -7.87 19.17 6.91
CA HIS A 624 -7.30 18.93 8.25
C HIS A 624 -5.81 19.27 8.33
N HIS A 625 -5.01 18.91 7.32
CA HIS A 625 -3.59 19.24 7.29
C HIS A 625 -3.36 20.76 7.23
N VAL A 626 -4.15 21.49 6.44
CA VAL A 626 -4.11 22.95 6.39
C VAL A 626 -4.48 23.54 7.76
N ILE A 627 -5.58 23.11 8.39
CA ILE A 627 -6.00 23.60 9.71
C ILE A 627 -4.91 23.33 10.76
N ALA A 628 -4.36 22.12 10.81
CA ALA A 628 -3.31 21.77 11.76
C ALA A 628 -2.00 22.52 11.50
N ALA A 629 -1.66 22.75 10.23
CA ALA A 629 -0.53 23.57 9.87
C ALA A 629 -0.74 25.01 10.34
N MET A 630 -1.96 25.54 10.35
CA MET A 630 -2.24 26.90 10.84
C MET A 630 -2.26 26.99 12.38
N GLY A 631 -2.69 25.95 13.09
CA GLY A 631 -2.86 25.96 14.55
C GLY A 631 -1.60 25.71 15.41
N LYS A 632 -0.45 25.37 14.82
CA LYS A 632 0.78 25.03 15.57
C LYS A 632 1.41 26.20 16.34
N GLU A 633 1.04 27.45 16.10
CA GLU A 633 1.64 28.64 16.75
C GLU A 633 0.98 29.04 18.08
N ASP A 634 -0.30 28.71 18.31
CA ASP A 634 -0.97 29.12 19.57
C ASP A 634 -0.52 28.32 20.80
N LEU A 635 0.34 27.32 20.62
CA LEU A 635 0.77 26.37 21.66
C LEU A 635 2.28 26.42 21.96
N SER A 636 3.06 27.22 21.24
CA SER A 636 4.49 27.45 21.47
C SER A 636 4.74 28.86 21.98
#